data_AF-A0A931XQS6-F1
#
_entry.id   AF-A0A931XQS6-F1
#
_cell.length_a   1.000
_cell.length_b   1.000
_cell.length_c   1.000
_cell.angle_alpha   90.00
_cell.angle_beta   90.00
_cell.angle_gamma   90.00
#
_symmetry.space_group_name_H-M   'P 1'
#
loop_
_entity.id
_entity.type
_entity.pdbx_description
1 polymer ?
#
loop_
_entity_poly.entity_id
_entity_poly.type
_entity_poly.pdbx_seq_one_letter_code
_entity_poly.pdbx_strand_id
1 'polypeptide(L)'
;MQQHDLEQIPELFGHDQRSGIVAVEPAGRFVRLFFRTAHGVHFRDDPFHPFILVSDPALVGGCRAPCSVRQLEGADFFRYQLLFDSWADCLTARDFLAAKTGFGVGAAEAPYLFISDLVHQYLLTTGTTLFKGMEFPDLRSLTLDIETFCAEGYRFSNPDRGEDRIISIALADSHGGEIVLRGDRLSEPEMLLALNDAIHKSDPDVIVGHNIFRFDLEYIGKRAQLHGVPLTWGRNGSVPHITPSSRWNLAEKAIDYPRWDVYGRHIIDTYFLVQHYDISQRGLESHGLKQVARHFGVEAKDRVYLDGDAIAGQFRRDPELLYRYNLDDVRETRAVFNILAYPWFLQTRIFPYSFQNCPLRGNATRINALFLREYLHRGHAVPARGADTSPFEGGYTELLRQGVCGPVVHCDVASLYPSLMLTYRLAPARDSLGLFLPMLAELRRFRLESKQAARESADPRERLYFEALQQVFKVLINSFFGYLGAPLHNFSDPEAAAEVTRLGRVTIRSMMELLQREGAEAVEVDTDGIYFRPPAGCEREEEQRALVRRISEALPEGIEVEMDGSYRSMFAYKAKNYALLGYDGRIVIRGSSLRSRGLERYLREFMREAVELLLTAAGAGFERLFERYMKRLIAHDFTIDWVARTETLNESPSRYREKVRAGRRNPSAAFEIALAGERAYRAGDQVSYYIAGSGKDAVAYENCRPASAYNPARPDVNIPYYIEKLRHLKRRFDPFLPKEPTLFD
;
A
#
# COMPACT_ATOMS: atom_id res chain seq x y z
N MET A 1 23.55 17.93 -9.95
CA MET A 1 23.67 16.66 -9.21
C MET A 1 23.33 15.55 -10.17
N GLN A 2 24.26 14.64 -10.46
CA GLN A 2 23.97 13.50 -11.33
C GLN A 2 23.40 12.35 -10.48
N GLN A 3 22.62 11.46 -11.10
CA GLN A 3 22.08 10.25 -10.47
C GLN A 3 23.14 9.41 -9.72
N HIS A 4 24.40 9.48 -10.15
CA HIS A 4 25.53 8.78 -9.53
C HIS A 4 26.04 9.42 -8.23
N ASP A 5 25.72 10.69 -7.93
CA ASP A 5 26.21 11.36 -6.72
C ASP A 5 25.43 10.93 -5.48
N LEU A 6 24.15 10.61 -5.63
CA LEU A 6 23.27 10.15 -4.55
C LEU A 6 23.64 8.73 -4.09
N GLU A 7 23.94 7.85 -5.04
CA GLU A 7 24.23 6.43 -4.79
C GLU A 7 25.58 6.20 -4.08
N GLN A 8 26.36 7.26 -3.86
CA GLN A 8 27.67 7.24 -3.19
C GLN A 8 27.61 7.27 -1.66
N ILE A 9 26.43 7.48 -1.03
CA ILE A 9 26.30 7.39 0.44
C ILE A 9 26.05 5.94 0.84
N PRO A 10 27.08 5.22 1.36
CA PRO A 10 26.97 3.77 1.57
C PRO A 10 25.94 3.41 2.64
N GLU A 11 25.75 4.27 3.65
CA GLU A 11 24.76 4.08 4.72
C GLU A 11 23.34 3.99 4.16
N LEU A 12 23.02 4.73 3.09
CA LEU A 12 21.70 4.75 2.46
C LEU A 12 21.61 3.77 1.29
N PHE A 13 22.59 3.72 0.40
CA PHE A 13 22.52 2.95 -0.85
C PHE A 13 23.27 1.61 -0.80
N GLY A 14 23.92 1.28 0.32
CA GLY A 14 24.72 0.08 0.49
C GLY A 14 26.15 0.22 -0.05
N HIS A 15 27.06 -0.54 0.54
CA HIS A 15 28.51 -0.47 0.30
C HIS A 15 28.98 -1.10 -1.01
N ASP A 16 28.18 -1.98 -1.60
CA ASP A 16 28.51 -2.60 -2.88
C ASP A 16 28.12 -1.69 -4.05
N GLN A 17 29.10 -1.36 -4.90
CA GLN A 17 28.94 -0.41 -6.01
C GLN A 17 28.73 -1.11 -7.37
N ARG A 18 28.59 -2.43 -7.40
CA ARG A 18 28.32 -3.16 -8.65
C ARG A 18 26.98 -2.72 -9.26
N SER A 19 27.00 -2.38 -10.54
CA SER A 19 25.84 -1.95 -11.31
C SER A 19 25.20 -3.11 -12.07
N GLY A 20 23.94 -2.93 -12.49
CA GLY A 20 23.26 -3.88 -13.37
C GLY A 20 22.73 -5.16 -12.70
N ILE A 21 22.80 -5.27 -11.37
CA ILE A 21 22.24 -6.43 -10.65
C ILE A 21 20.72 -6.41 -10.74
N VAL A 22 20.15 -7.41 -11.44
CA VAL A 22 18.70 -7.53 -11.64
C VAL A 22 18.05 -8.57 -10.75
N ALA A 23 18.79 -9.57 -10.26
CA ALA A 23 18.27 -10.57 -9.33
C ALA A 23 19.40 -11.17 -8.49
N VAL A 24 19.03 -11.71 -7.33
CA VAL A 24 19.93 -12.35 -6.38
C VAL A 24 19.23 -13.61 -5.89
N GLU A 25 19.91 -14.76 -5.95
CA GLU A 25 19.31 -16.06 -5.69
C GLU A 25 20.23 -17.00 -4.91
N PRO A 26 19.70 -17.94 -4.11
CA PRO A 26 20.49 -19.01 -3.53
C PRO A 26 21.15 -19.90 -4.59
N ALA A 27 22.41 -20.30 -4.39
CA ALA A 27 23.14 -21.20 -5.28
C ALA A 27 24.02 -22.19 -4.48
N GLY A 28 23.36 -23.03 -3.67
CA GLY A 28 24.05 -23.97 -2.77
C GLY A 28 24.75 -23.24 -1.62
N ARG A 29 26.09 -23.28 -1.60
CA ARG A 29 26.93 -22.52 -0.65
C ARG A 29 27.26 -21.09 -1.12
N PHE A 30 26.75 -20.72 -2.29
CA PHE A 30 26.95 -19.42 -2.91
C PHE A 30 25.61 -18.68 -2.99
N VAL A 31 25.71 -17.40 -3.31
CA VAL A 31 24.61 -16.58 -3.79
C VAL A 31 24.91 -16.17 -5.23
N ARG A 32 23.95 -16.43 -6.12
CA ARG A 32 24.03 -16.06 -7.53
C ARG A 32 23.47 -14.67 -7.75
N LEU A 33 24.29 -13.81 -8.31
CA LEU A 33 23.91 -12.48 -8.80
C LEU A 33 23.68 -12.54 -10.30
N PHE A 34 22.56 -12.03 -10.76
CA PHE A 34 22.26 -11.87 -12.19
C PHE A 34 22.49 -10.42 -12.60
N PHE A 35 23.26 -10.23 -13.66
CA PHE A 35 23.63 -8.93 -14.20
C PHE A 35 23.02 -8.75 -15.58
N ARG A 36 22.29 -7.65 -15.80
CA ARG A 36 21.80 -7.29 -17.13
C ARG A 36 22.75 -6.34 -17.83
N THR A 37 22.99 -6.64 -19.10
CA THR A 37 23.71 -5.80 -20.06
C THR A 37 22.88 -5.64 -21.33
N ALA A 38 23.32 -4.80 -22.26
CA ALA A 38 22.72 -4.70 -23.59
C ALA A 38 22.70 -6.06 -24.36
N HIS A 39 23.65 -6.96 -24.05
CA HIS A 39 23.79 -8.25 -24.71
C HIS A 39 23.01 -9.40 -24.04
N GLY A 40 22.30 -9.13 -22.95
CA GLY A 40 21.55 -10.13 -22.18
C GLY A 40 22.00 -10.23 -20.73
N VAL A 41 21.64 -11.34 -20.09
CA VAL A 41 21.90 -11.59 -18.67
C VAL A 41 23.02 -12.60 -18.50
N HIS A 42 23.99 -12.26 -17.66
CA HIS A 42 25.00 -13.19 -17.17
C HIS A 42 24.91 -13.30 -15.65
N PHE A 43 25.58 -14.28 -15.05
CA PHE A 43 25.56 -14.45 -13.61
C PHE A 43 26.98 -14.59 -13.03
N ARG A 44 27.08 -14.28 -11.74
CA ARG A 44 28.28 -14.51 -10.93
C ARG A 44 27.85 -15.09 -9.58
N ASP A 45 28.59 -16.07 -9.09
CA ASP A 45 28.35 -16.68 -7.79
C ASP A 45 29.33 -16.09 -6.77
N ASP A 46 28.79 -15.54 -5.69
CA ASP A 46 29.55 -15.03 -4.56
C ASP A 46 29.47 -16.02 -3.39
N PRO A 47 30.58 -16.28 -2.67
CA PRO A 47 30.55 -17.12 -1.48
C PRO A 47 29.68 -16.46 -0.41
N PHE A 48 28.85 -17.26 0.27
CA PHE A 48 27.98 -16.73 1.31
C PHE A 48 27.75 -17.75 2.42
N HIS A 49 27.84 -17.27 3.66
CA HIS A 49 27.50 -18.05 4.85
C HIS A 49 26.19 -17.50 5.43
N PRO A 50 25.08 -18.24 5.32
CA PRO A 50 23.86 -17.88 6.03
C PRO A 50 24.12 -17.81 7.53
N PHE A 51 23.32 -17.02 8.24
CA PHE A 51 23.58 -16.74 9.64
C PHE A 51 22.35 -16.61 10.52
N ILE A 52 22.58 -16.75 11.83
CA ILE A 52 21.64 -16.43 12.91
C ILE A 52 22.38 -15.56 13.92
N LEU A 53 21.79 -14.45 14.35
CA LEU A 53 22.35 -13.68 15.46
C LEU A 53 21.85 -14.26 16.78
N VAL A 54 22.71 -14.37 17.78
CA VAL A 54 22.38 -14.90 19.10
C VAL A 54 22.99 -14.05 20.21
N SER A 55 22.34 -14.03 21.38
CA SER A 55 22.86 -13.33 22.55
C SER A 55 23.99 -14.07 23.26
N ASP A 56 24.01 -15.41 23.15
CA ASP A 56 24.99 -16.32 23.74
C ASP A 56 25.25 -17.51 22.78
N PRO A 57 26.50 -17.82 22.40
CA PRO A 57 26.82 -18.93 21.52
C PRO A 57 26.51 -20.30 22.13
N ALA A 58 26.44 -20.44 23.47
CA ALA A 58 26.06 -21.69 24.12
C ALA A 58 24.63 -22.15 23.77
N LEU A 59 23.79 -21.24 23.23
CA LEU A 59 22.46 -21.56 22.73
C LEU A 59 22.49 -22.63 21.63
N VAL A 60 23.51 -22.64 20.77
CA VAL A 60 23.63 -23.68 19.72
C VAL A 60 24.28 -24.98 20.22
N GLY A 61 24.72 -25.03 21.48
CA GLY A 61 25.26 -26.24 22.10
C GLY A 61 24.29 -27.41 22.01
N GLY A 62 24.74 -28.53 21.42
CA GLY A 62 23.94 -29.73 21.15
C GLY A 62 23.21 -29.73 19.80
N CYS A 63 23.29 -28.66 19.02
CA CYS A 63 22.78 -28.64 17.65
C CYS A 63 23.66 -29.52 16.74
N ARG A 64 23.03 -30.26 15.83
CA ARG A 64 23.74 -31.13 14.87
C ARG A 64 24.27 -30.36 13.66
N ALA A 65 23.75 -29.16 13.40
CA ALA A 65 24.19 -28.32 12.29
C ALA A 65 25.55 -27.70 12.63
N PRO A 66 26.60 -27.94 11.83
CA PRO A 66 27.89 -27.31 12.04
C PRO A 66 27.76 -25.80 11.80
N CYS A 67 28.39 -25.02 12.67
CA CYS A 67 28.50 -23.58 12.49
C CYS A 67 29.82 -23.06 13.07
N SER A 68 30.29 -21.95 12.52
CA SER A 68 31.32 -21.13 13.15
C SER A 68 30.66 -19.97 13.88
N VAL A 69 31.32 -19.49 14.93
CA VAL A 69 30.83 -18.38 15.76
C VAL A 69 31.73 -17.18 15.54
N ARG A 70 31.13 -16.06 15.14
CA ARG A 70 31.78 -14.75 15.08
C ARG A 70 31.23 -13.85 16.18
N GLN A 71 32.09 -13.38 17.07
CA GLN A 71 31.71 -12.36 18.05
C GLN A 71 31.66 -10.99 17.36
N LEU A 72 30.62 -10.22 17.66
CA LEU A 72 30.40 -8.86 17.18
C LEU A 72 30.90 -7.85 18.22
N GLU A 73 31.33 -6.68 17.76
CA GLU A 73 31.79 -5.59 18.61
C GLU A 73 30.62 -4.93 19.37
N GLY A 74 30.91 -4.28 20.49
CA GLY A 74 29.90 -3.56 21.28
C GLY A 74 29.18 -4.42 22.33
N ALA A 75 28.30 -3.77 23.10
CA ALA A 75 27.65 -4.35 24.29
C ALA A 75 26.16 -4.65 24.11
N ASP A 76 25.62 -4.45 22.90
CA ASP A 76 24.21 -4.72 22.56
C ASP A 76 23.83 -6.20 22.73
N PHE A 77 22.55 -6.53 22.59
CA PHE A 77 22.01 -7.84 22.99
C PHE A 77 22.49 -9.02 22.12
N PHE A 78 22.37 -8.92 20.79
CA PHE A 78 22.79 -9.95 19.85
C PHE A 78 24.27 -9.78 19.54
N ARG A 79 25.12 -10.44 20.32
CA ARG A 79 26.58 -10.27 20.32
C ARG A 79 27.35 -11.27 19.48
N TYR A 80 26.67 -12.30 18.98
CA TYR A 80 27.31 -13.36 18.23
C TYR A 80 26.53 -13.65 16.96
N GLN A 81 27.26 -13.94 15.90
CA GLN A 81 26.72 -14.42 14.65
C GLN A 81 27.18 -15.86 14.44
N LEU A 82 26.21 -16.76 14.36
CA LEU A 82 26.41 -18.14 13.97
C LEU A 82 26.42 -18.19 12.45
N LEU A 83 27.49 -18.68 11.85
CA LEU A 83 27.69 -18.75 10.39
C LEU A 83 27.64 -20.22 9.96
N PHE A 84 26.85 -20.50 8.93
CA PHE A 84 26.58 -21.85 8.44
C PHE A 84 27.13 -22.06 7.04
N ASP A 85 27.43 -23.31 6.67
CA ASP A 85 27.92 -23.67 5.33
C ASP A 85 26.78 -23.75 4.30
N SER A 86 25.55 -23.96 4.76
CA SER A 86 24.37 -24.07 3.90
C SER A 86 23.13 -23.47 4.53
N TRP A 87 22.14 -23.16 3.69
CA TRP A 87 20.82 -22.72 4.18
C TRP A 87 20.12 -23.81 4.98
N ALA A 88 20.29 -25.08 4.61
CA ALA A 88 19.69 -26.21 5.31
C ALA A 88 20.22 -26.35 6.74
N ASP A 89 21.53 -26.15 6.95
CA ASP A 89 22.14 -26.13 8.29
C ASP A 89 21.61 -24.96 9.11
N CYS A 90 21.52 -23.77 8.50
CA CYS A 90 20.95 -22.59 9.14
C CYS A 90 19.49 -22.82 9.57
N LEU A 91 18.66 -23.40 8.70
CA LEU A 91 17.27 -23.76 9.01
C LEU A 91 17.17 -24.80 10.12
N THR A 92 18.06 -25.81 10.13
CA THR A 92 18.14 -26.83 11.18
C THR A 92 18.47 -26.19 12.53
N ALA A 93 19.44 -25.28 12.55
CA ALA A 93 19.79 -24.54 13.76
C ALA A 93 18.66 -23.63 14.23
N ARG A 94 17.93 -22.97 13.32
CA ARG A 94 16.75 -22.18 13.67
C ARG A 94 15.66 -23.03 14.32
N ASP A 95 15.34 -24.21 13.79
CA ASP A 95 14.32 -25.08 14.41
C ASP A 95 14.77 -25.58 15.78
N PHE A 96 16.06 -25.93 15.91
CA PHE A 96 16.66 -26.31 17.18
C PHE A 96 16.59 -25.19 18.21
N LEU A 97 16.95 -23.96 17.85
CA LEU A 97 16.87 -22.80 18.74
C LEU A 97 15.43 -22.54 19.17
N ALA A 98 14.47 -22.58 18.24
CA ALA A 98 13.06 -22.40 18.56
C ALA A 98 12.55 -23.45 19.58
N ALA A 99 12.92 -24.71 19.38
CA ALA A 99 12.57 -25.80 20.29
C ALA A 99 13.26 -25.67 21.66
N LYS A 100 14.56 -25.32 21.68
CA LYS A 100 15.37 -25.23 22.90
C LYS A 100 14.97 -24.04 23.77
N THR A 101 14.64 -22.89 23.16
CA THR A 101 14.31 -21.67 23.90
C THR A 101 12.81 -21.50 24.14
N GLY A 102 11.96 -22.28 23.44
CA GLY A 102 10.50 -22.13 23.49
C GLY A 102 9.95 -20.89 22.78
N PHE A 103 10.80 -20.12 22.10
CA PHE A 103 10.42 -18.91 21.39
C PHE A 103 10.37 -19.18 19.88
N GLY A 104 9.25 -18.85 19.25
CA GLY A 104 9.11 -18.94 17.79
C GLY A 104 9.95 -17.90 17.04
N VAL A 105 10.13 -18.14 15.73
CA VAL A 105 10.81 -17.21 14.83
C VAL A 105 10.09 -15.86 14.85
N GLY A 106 10.78 -14.85 15.37
CA GLY A 106 10.30 -13.47 15.38
C GLY A 106 9.62 -13.00 16.67
N ALA A 107 9.59 -13.81 17.73
CA ALA A 107 9.24 -13.33 19.06
C ALA A 107 10.22 -12.22 19.51
N ALA A 108 9.74 -11.21 20.25
CA ALA A 108 10.56 -10.08 20.67
C ALA A 108 11.62 -10.50 21.70
N GLU A 109 11.26 -11.46 22.54
CA GLU A 109 12.02 -11.99 23.66
C GLU A 109 12.95 -13.15 23.26
N ALA A 110 12.91 -13.57 22.00
CA ALA A 110 13.77 -14.63 21.50
C ALA A 110 15.25 -14.24 21.69
N PRO A 111 16.09 -15.10 22.30
CA PRO A 111 17.52 -14.83 22.46
C PRO A 111 18.30 -15.04 21.15
N TYR A 112 17.59 -15.14 20.02
CA TYR A 112 18.13 -15.26 18.69
C TYR A 112 17.31 -14.43 17.68
N LEU A 113 17.97 -13.91 16.66
CA LEU A 113 17.35 -13.20 15.53
C LEU A 113 17.61 -13.99 14.26
N PHE A 114 16.55 -14.57 13.72
CA PHE A 114 16.58 -15.26 12.42
C PHE A 114 15.90 -14.41 11.34
N ILE A 115 16.60 -14.27 10.22
CA ILE A 115 16.10 -13.60 9.01
C ILE A 115 15.77 -14.69 8.01
N SER A 116 14.48 -14.90 7.74
CA SER A 116 13.96 -16.09 7.04
C SER A 116 14.19 -16.12 5.53
N ASP A 117 14.87 -15.13 4.98
CA ASP A 117 15.12 -14.97 3.56
C ASP A 117 16.63 -14.88 3.35
N LEU A 118 17.21 -15.89 2.71
CA LEU A 118 18.65 -15.98 2.45
C LEU A 118 19.13 -14.81 1.59
N VAL A 119 18.33 -14.39 0.60
CA VAL A 119 18.67 -13.24 -0.25
C VAL A 119 18.74 -11.98 0.60
N HIS A 120 17.76 -11.76 1.48
CA HIS A 120 17.80 -10.64 2.43
C HIS A 120 19.02 -10.69 3.36
N GLN A 121 19.42 -11.87 3.86
CA GLN A 121 20.66 -12.01 4.65
C GLN A 121 21.91 -11.59 3.87
N TYR A 122 22.02 -12.00 2.60
CA TYR A 122 23.12 -11.62 1.73
C TYR A 122 23.14 -10.11 1.48
N LEU A 123 21.99 -9.51 1.13
CA LEU A 123 21.90 -8.06 0.86
C LEU A 123 22.24 -7.23 2.12
N LEU A 124 21.83 -7.69 3.31
CA LEU A 124 22.16 -7.05 4.59
C LEU A 124 23.65 -7.07 4.90
N THR A 125 24.33 -8.20 4.69
CA THR A 125 25.73 -8.36 5.13
C THR A 125 26.74 -7.80 4.14
N THR A 126 26.43 -7.88 2.84
CA THR A 126 27.31 -7.39 1.79
C THR A 126 27.09 -5.92 1.44
N GLY A 127 25.91 -5.38 1.80
CA GLY A 127 25.48 -4.08 1.33
C GLY A 127 25.11 -4.04 -0.15
N THR A 128 24.94 -5.20 -0.79
CA THR A 128 24.41 -5.30 -2.15
C THR A 128 22.98 -4.79 -2.21
N THR A 129 22.67 -4.01 -3.23
CA THR A 129 21.31 -3.58 -3.60
C THR A 129 21.12 -3.80 -5.11
N LEU A 130 19.89 -3.74 -5.59
CA LEU A 130 19.59 -4.04 -7.00
C LEU A 130 19.47 -2.76 -7.82
N PHE A 131 19.69 -2.89 -9.13
CA PHE A 131 19.45 -1.87 -10.14
C PHE A 131 20.29 -0.58 -10.08
N LYS A 132 21.39 -0.56 -9.30
CA LYS A 132 22.38 0.51 -9.37
C LYS A 132 22.88 0.67 -10.82
N GLY A 133 23.05 1.92 -11.26
CA GLY A 133 23.51 2.26 -12.61
C GLY A 133 22.58 1.83 -13.76
N MET A 134 21.34 1.43 -13.48
CA MET A 134 20.31 1.17 -14.51
C MET A 134 19.32 2.33 -14.55
N GLU A 135 18.58 2.49 -15.64
CA GLU A 135 17.34 3.27 -15.68
C GLU A 135 16.13 2.36 -15.57
N PHE A 136 14.98 2.91 -15.17
CA PHE A 136 13.76 2.09 -15.07
C PHE A 136 13.34 1.43 -16.40
N PRO A 137 13.46 2.11 -17.57
CA PRO A 137 13.22 1.49 -18.88
C PRO A 137 14.23 0.39 -19.27
N ASP A 138 15.39 0.28 -18.61
CA ASP A 138 16.35 -0.80 -18.89
C ASP A 138 15.88 -2.15 -18.33
N LEU A 139 14.91 -2.12 -17.41
CA LEU A 139 14.31 -3.30 -16.83
C LEU A 139 13.45 -4.00 -17.89
N ARG A 140 13.74 -5.27 -18.17
CA ARG A 140 12.88 -6.05 -19.08
C ARG A 140 11.70 -6.59 -18.29
N SER A 141 10.50 -6.16 -18.65
CA SER A 141 9.27 -6.69 -18.09
C SER A 141 8.48 -7.49 -19.11
N LEU A 142 7.76 -8.51 -18.64
CA LEU A 142 6.77 -9.24 -19.39
C LEU A 142 5.45 -9.20 -18.61
N THR A 143 4.48 -8.47 -19.12
CA THR A 143 3.12 -8.43 -18.57
C THR A 143 2.34 -9.64 -19.07
N LEU A 144 1.60 -10.29 -18.18
CA LEU A 144 0.81 -11.50 -18.43
C LEU A 144 -0.59 -11.34 -17.84
N ASP A 145 -1.59 -11.77 -18.62
CA ASP A 145 -2.99 -11.91 -18.23
C ASP A 145 -3.62 -13.12 -18.93
N ILE A 146 -4.57 -13.79 -18.28
CA ILE A 146 -5.29 -14.94 -18.84
C ILE A 146 -6.80 -14.72 -18.87
N GLU A 147 -7.44 -15.33 -19.88
CA GLU A 147 -8.90 -15.51 -19.86
C GLU A 147 -9.25 -16.99 -19.76
N THR A 148 -10.30 -17.27 -19.00
CA THR A 148 -10.74 -18.62 -18.66
C THR A 148 -12.15 -18.87 -19.16
N PHE A 149 -12.38 -20.09 -19.62
CA PHE A 149 -13.71 -20.58 -19.88
C PHE A 149 -14.42 -20.88 -18.55
N CYS A 150 -15.72 -20.59 -18.48
CA CYS A 150 -16.56 -20.97 -17.34
C CYS A 150 -17.69 -21.86 -17.84
N ALA A 151 -17.82 -23.05 -17.26
CA ALA A 151 -18.88 -24.00 -17.57
C ALA A 151 -20.28 -23.41 -17.30
N GLU A 152 -21.25 -23.91 -18.06
CA GLU A 152 -22.65 -23.50 -17.95
C GLU A 152 -23.20 -23.82 -16.55
N GLY A 153 -24.06 -22.94 -16.03
CA GLY A 153 -24.60 -23.05 -14.67
C GLY A 153 -23.69 -22.47 -13.58
N TYR A 154 -22.47 -22.02 -13.91
CA TYR A 154 -21.56 -21.34 -12.98
C TYR A 154 -21.26 -19.92 -13.43
N ARG A 155 -20.97 -19.04 -12.47
CA ARG A 155 -20.61 -17.63 -12.71
C ARG A 155 -19.12 -17.32 -12.54
N PHE A 156 -18.36 -18.24 -11.96
CA PHE A 156 -16.93 -18.08 -11.75
C PHE A 156 -16.20 -19.34 -12.21
N SER A 157 -15.15 -19.14 -13.01
CA SER A 157 -14.28 -20.22 -13.44
C SER A 157 -13.51 -20.81 -12.26
N ASN A 158 -13.37 -22.12 -12.22
CA ASN A 158 -12.62 -22.86 -11.22
C ASN A 158 -11.58 -23.76 -11.92
N PRO A 159 -10.26 -23.59 -11.67
CA PRO A 159 -9.24 -24.37 -12.37
C PRO A 159 -9.28 -25.88 -12.09
N ASP A 160 -9.94 -26.32 -11.00
CA ASP A 160 -10.19 -27.74 -10.71
C ASP A 160 -11.27 -28.37 -11.61
N ARG A 161 -12.11 -27.55 -12.26
CA ARG A 161 -13.17 -28.05 -13.14
C ARG A 161 -12.58 -28.34 -14.52
N GLY A 162 -12.86 -29.53 -15.05
CA GLY A 162 -12.29 -29.96 -16.34
C GLY A 162 -12.64 -29.03 -17.50
N GLU A 163 -13.90 -28.61 -17.59
CA GLU A 163 -14.42 -27.70 -18.63
C GLU A 163 -13.88 -26.28 -18.53
N ASP A 164 -13.51 -25.83 -17.33
CA ASP A 164 -12.98 -24.50 -17.10
C ASP A 164 -11.49 -24.50 -17.45
N ARG A 165 -11.20 -24.28 -18.74
CA ARG A 165 -9.85 -24.21 -19.30
C ARG A 165 -9.40 -22.78 -19.53
N ILE A 166 -8.09 -22.56 -19.57
CA ILE A 166 -7.50 -21.35 -20.14
C ILE A 166 -7.84 -21.32 -21.64
N ILE A 167 -8.30 -20.17 -22.12
CA ILE A 167 -8.71 -19.94 -23.52
C ILE A 167 -7.97 -18.77 -24.19
N SER A 168 -7.29 -17.94 -23.39
CA SER A 168 -6.39 -16.89 -23.87
C SER A 168 -5.27 -16.68 -22.87
N ILE A 169 -4.05 -16.47 -23.35
CA ILE A 169 -2.92 -15.94 -22.56
C ILE A 169 -2.35 -14.77 -23.37
N ALA A 170 -2.52 -13.54 -22.89
CA ALA A 170 -1.89 -12.38 -23.53
C ALA A 170 -0.60 -12.02 -22.82
N LEU A 171 0.33 -11.50 -23.60
CA LEU A 171 1.66 -11.10 -23.19
C LEU A 171 2.01 -9.76 -23.81
N ALA A 172 2.62 -8.87 -23.02
CA ALA A 172 3.19 -7.62 -23.51
C ALA A 172 4.56 -7.37 -22.88
N ASP A 173 5.59 -7.14 -23.69
CA ASP A 173 6.94 -6.85 -23.20
C ASP A 173 7.19 -5.34 -23.02
N SER A 174 8.29 -4.99 -22.36
CA SER A 174 8.70 -3.60 -22.14
C SER A 174 9.13 -2.85 -23.41
N HIS A 175 9.32 -3.55 -24.54
CA HIS A 175 9.79 -3.00 -25.81
C HIS A 175 8.67 -2.89 -26.86
N GLY A 176 7.41 -3.13 -26.47
CA GLY A 176 6.25 -2.98 -27.32
C GLY A 176 5.83 -4.25 -28.07
N GLY A 177 6.52 -5.38 -27.86
CA GLY A 177 6.10 -6.68 -28.37
C GLY A 177 4.85 -7.17 -27.65
N GLU A 178 3.89 -7.70 -28.40
CA GLU A 178 2.63 -8.21 -27.90
C GLU A 178 2.29 -9.54 -28.56
N ILE A 179 1.82 -10.51 -27.77
CA ILE A 179 1.47 -11.85 -28.23
C ILE A 179 0.20 -12.29 -27.53
N VAL A 180 -0.68 -12.98 -28.24
CA VAL A 180 -1.79 -13.73 -27.63
C VAL A 180 -1.67 -15.18 -28.02
N LEU A 181 -1.60 -16.06 -27.03
CA LEU A 181 -1.71 -17.50 -27.21
C LEU A 181 -3.20 -17.85 -27.16
N ARG A 182 -3.68 -18.45 -28.25
CA ARG A 182 -5.12 -18.49 -28.54
C ARG A 182 -5.70 -19.90 -28.41
N GLY A 183 -6.68 -20.06 -27.53
CA GLY A 183 -7.34 -21.33 -27.26
C GLY A 183 -8.24 -21.85 -28.39
N ASP A 184 -8.54 -21.02 -29.40
CA ASP A 184 -9.23 -21.44 -30.64
C ASP A 184 -8.27 -22.13 -31.63
N ARG A 185 -6.95 -22.00 -31.45
CA ARG A 185 -5.91 -22.57 -32.31
C ARG A 185 -5.02 -23.58 -31.61
N LEU A 186 -4.81 -23.39 -30.32
CA LEU A 186 -3.94 -24.21 -29.48
C LEU A 186 -4.79 -24.94 -28.43
N SER A 187 -4.44 -26.18 -28.17
CA SER A 187 -4.87 -26.85 -26.95
C SER A 187 -4.30 -26.12 -25.73
N GLU A 188 -4.95 -26.30 -24.57
CA GLU A 188 -4.47 -25.74 -23.31
C GLU A 188 -3.01 -26.12 -22.97
N PRO A 189 -2.56 -27.39 -23.08
CA PRO A 189 -1.15 -27.73 -22.87
C PRO A 189 -0.21 -27.06 -23.87
N GLU A 190 -0.59 -26.92 -25.15
CA GLU A 190 0.21 -26.21 -26.14
C GLU A 190 0.35 -24.72 -25.81
N MET A 191 -0.70 -24.07 -25.29
CA MET A 191 -0.59 -22.69 -24.80
C MET A 191 0.35 -22.57 -23.60
N LEU A 192 0.31 -23.53 -22.67
CA LEU A 192 1.22 -23.53 -21.51
C LEU A 192 2.69 -23.74 -21.92
N LEU A 193 2.95 -24.60 -22.91
CA LEU A 193 4.29 -24.78 -23.48
C LEU A 193 4.74 -23.51 -24.24
N ALA A 194 3.87 -22.92 -25.04
CA ALA A 194 4.17 -21.66 -25.74
C ALA A 194 4.40 -20.49 -24.77
N LEU A 195 3.77 -20.50 -23.60
CA LEU A 195 4.05 -19.54 -22.53
C LEU A 195 5.46 -19.72 -21.96
N ASN A 196 5.91 -20.96 -21.73
CA ASN A 196 7.29 -21.22 -21.33
C ASN A 196 8.28 -20.64 -22.37
N ASP A 197 8.05 -20.92 -23.65
CA ASP A 197 8.89 -20.43 -24.75
C ASP A 197 8.91 -18.90 -24.81
N ALA A 198 7.76 -18.26 -24.63
CA ALA A 198 7.65 -16.79 -24.63
C ALA A 198 8.43 -16.16 -23.47
N ILE A 199 8.38 -16.74 -22.27
CA ILE A 199 9.16 -16.28 -21.10
C ILE A 199 10.67 -16.48 -21.34
N HIS A 200 11.08 -17.62 -21.89
CA HIS A 200 12.49 -17.89 -22.20
C HIS A 200 13.03 -16.93 -23.26
N LYS A 201 12.27 -16.71 -24.33
CA LYS A 201 12.66 -15.85 -25.45
C LYS A 201 12.77 -14.37 -25.04
N SER A 202 11.83 -13.89 -24.23
CA SER A 202 11.83 -12.50 -23.76
C SER A 202 12.86 -12.24 -22.66
N ASP A 203 13.21 -13.27 -21.88
CA ASP A 203 14.09 -13.20 -20.71
C ASP A 203 13.81 -11.99 -19.79
N PRO A 204 12.59 -11.86 -19.24
CA PRO A 204 12.22 -10.72 -18.42
C PRO A 204 12.92 -10.75 -17.06
N ASP A 205 13.33 -9.59 -16.56
CA ASP A 205 13.69 -9.45 -15.14
C ASP A 205 12.46 -9.50 -14.25
N VAL A 206 11.32 -9.03 -14.77
CA VAL A 206 10.08 -8.91 -14.01
C VAL A 206 8.90 -9.44 -14.80
N ILE A 207 8.15 -10.36 -14.21
CA ILE A 207 6.83 -10.77 -14.68
C ILE A 207 5.80 -9.90 -13.97
N VAL A 208 4.88 -9.32 -14.73
CA VAL A 208 3.92 -8.32 -14.23
C VAL A 208 2.50 -8.80 -14.50
N GLY A 209 1.58 -8.56 -13.57
CA GLY A 209 0.15 -8.73 -13.83
C GLY A 209 -0.69 -7.90 -12.86
N HIS A 210 -2.02 -8.08 -12.92
CA HIS A 210 -2.95 -7.39 -12.03
C HIS A 210 -3.80 -8.40 -11.25
N ASN A 211 -3.57 -8.50 -9.93
CA ASN A 211 -4.06 -9.57 -9.05
C ASN A 211 -3.51 -10.97 -9.47
N ILE A 212 -2.34 -10.96 -10.11
CA ILE A 212 -1.66 -12.10 -10.73
C ILE A 212 -1.39 -13.26 -9.75
N PHE A 213 -1.07 -12.95 -8.48
CA PHE A 213 -0.82 -13.99 -7.48
C PHE A 213 -2.09 -14.74 -7.08
N ARG A 214 -3.25 -14.07 -7.09
CA ARG A 214 -4.51 -14.58 -6.51
C ARG A 214 -5.48 -15.09 -7.58
N PHE A 215 -5.06 -15.07 -8.84
CA PHE A 215 -5.83 -15.56 -9.97
C PHE A 215 -4.92 -16.25 -11.00
N ASP A 216 -4.22 -15.49 -11.84
CA ASP A 216 -3.52 -16.02 -13.02
C ASP A 216 -2.53 -17.14 -12.70
N LEU A 217 -1.63 -16.92 -11.74
CA LEU A 217 -0.61 -17.91 -11.39
C LEU A 217 -1.21 -19.15 -10.73
N GLU A 218 -2.21 -18.98 -9.87
CA GLU A 218 -2.94 -20.12 -9.29
C GLU A 218 -3.60 -20.96 -10.38
N TYR A 219 -4.26 -20.28 -11.33
CA TYR A 219 -4.96 -20.94 -12.42
C TYR A 219 -3.96 -21.66 -13.34
N ILE A 220 -2.93 -20.96 -13.83
CA ILE A 220 -1.86 -21.52 -14.66
C ILE A 220 -1.20 -22.70 -13.95
N GLY A 221 -0.82 -22.54 -12.68
CA GLY A 221 -0.19 -23.59 -11.88
C GLY A 221 -1.03 -24.85 -11.79
N LYS A 222 -2.33 -24.69 -11.53
CA LYS A 222 -3.25 -25.81 -11.41
C LYS A 222 -3.50 -26.50 -12.75
N ARG A 223 -3.70 -25.73 -13.83
CA ARG A 223 -3.91 -26.29 -15.18
C ARG A 223 -2.64 -26.97 -15.70
N ALA A 224 -1.47 -26.40 -15.44
CA ALA A 224 -0.18 -27.02 -15.75
C ALA A 224 0.01 -28.36 -15.01
N GLN A 225 -0.37 -28.43 -13.74
CA GLN A 225 -0.38 -29.69 -12.99
C GLN A 225 -1.34 -30.72 -13.61
N LEU A 226 -2.56 -30.32 -13.97
CA LEU A 226 -3.56 -31.21 -14.59
C LEU A 226 -3.09 -31.78 -15.93
N HIS A 227 -2.37 -30.97 -16.73
CA HIS A 227 -1.85 -31.37 -18.04
C HIS A 227 -0.45 -31.98 -18.01
N GLY A 228 0.19 -32.07 -16.84
CA GLY A 228 1.57 -32.57 -16.71
C GLY A 228 2.61 -31.68 -17.40
N VAL A 229 2.35 -30.38 -17.55
CA VAL A 229 3.27 -29.40 -18.16
C VAL A 229 4.10 -28.72 -17.07
N PRO A 230 5.43 -28.93 -17.00
CA PRO A 230 6.26 -28.20 -16.06
C PRO A 230 6.42 -26.73 -16.49
N LEU A 231 6.15 -25.79 -15.57
CA LEU A 231 6.34 -24.35 -15.79
C LEU A 231 7.81 -23.98 -15.58
N THR A 232 8.68 -24.17 -16.58
CA THR A 232 10.14 -24.02 -16.43
C THR A 232 10.62 -22.55 -16.44
N TRP A 233 10.02 -21.67 -15.64
CA TRP A 233 10.20 -20.21 -15.78
C TRP A 233 11.50 -19.65 -15.20
N GLY A 234 12.16 -20.39 -14.30
CA GLY A 234 13.44 -19.99 -13.73
C GLY A 234 14.52 -19.83 -14.80
N ARG A 235 15.45 -18.89 -14.62
CA ARG A 235 16.61 -18.71 -15.54
C ARG A 235 17.53 -19.93 -15.58
N ASN A 236 17.47 -20.79 -14.57
CA ASN A 236 18.15 -22.10 -14.51
C ASN A 236 17.26 -23.27 -14.99
N GLY A 237 16.08 -22.99 -15.55
CA GLY A 237 15.08 -23.98 -15.96
C GLY A 237 14.23 -24.54 -14.82
N SER A 238 14.40 -24.07 -13.58
CA SER A 238 13.59 -24.55 -12.44
C SER A 238 12.14 -24.10 -12.56
N VAL A 239 11.24 -24.89 -11.96
CA VAL A 239 9.86 -24.46 -11.74
C VAL A 239 9.78 -23.41 -10.64
N PRO A 240 8.79 -22.49 -10.68
CA PRO A 240 8.56 -21.54 -9.59
C PRO A 240 8.37 -22.24 -8.24
N HIS A 241 8.96 -21.67 -7.20
CA HIS A 241 8.66 -22.08 -5.83
C HIS A 241 7.36 -21.43 -5.37
N ILE A 242 6.44 -22.23 -4.82
CA ILE A 242 5.11 -21.76 -4.39
C ILE A 242 5.02 -21.90 -2.88
N THR A 243 4.83 -20.77 -2.19
CA THR A 243 4.39 -20.74 -0.79
C THR A 243 2.86 -20.56 -0.77
N PRO A 244 2.07 -21.61 -0.43
CA PRO A 244 0.62 -21.59 -0.66
C PRO A 244 -0.16 -20.52 0.12
N SER A 245 0.37 -20.11 1.27
CA SER A 245 -0.28 -19.14 2.15
C SER A 245 0.73 -18.10 2.61
N SER A 246 0.67 -16.93 1.99
CA SER A 246 1.34 -15.71 2.45
C SER A 246 0.29 -14.67 2.81
N ARG A 247 0.60 -13.83 3.80
CA ARG A 247 -0.26 -12.74 4.23
C ARG A 247 0.50 -11.44 4.12
N TRP A 248 -0.07 -10.50 3.40
CA TRP A 248 0.42 -9.13 3.34
C TRP A 248 -0.54 -8.22 4.09
N ASN A 249 -0.01 -7.49 5.07
CA ASN A 249 -0.77 -6.51 5.83
C ASN A 249 -0.37 -5.12 5.37
N LEU A 250 -1.38 -4.29 5.12
CA LEU A 250 -1.19 -2.91 4.71
C LEU A 250 -2.22 -2.04 5.43
N ALA A 251 -1.76 -1.22 6.38
CA ALA A 251 -2.61 -0.54 7.35
C ALA A 251 -3.59 -1.53 8.02
N GLU A 252 -4.90 -1.26 7.99
CA GLU A 252 -5.94 -2.15 8.53
C GLU A 252 -6.29 -3.35 7.63
N LYS A 253 -5.80 -3.37 6.38
CA LYS A 253 -6.12 -4.42 5.41
C LYS A 253 -5.17 -5.59 5.54
N ALA A 254 -5.71 -6.77 5.34
CA ALA A 254 -4.93 -7.98 5.24
C ALA A 254 -5.36 -8.81 4.04
N ILE A 255 -4.39 -9.12 3.19
CA ILE A 255 -4.59 -9.82 1.93
C ILE A 255 -3.81 -11.12 1.98
N ASP A 256 -4.54 -12.23 1.86
CA ASP A 256 -3.94 -13.55 1.73
C ASP A 256 -3.75 -13.86 0.24
N TYR A 257 -2.58 -14.41 -0.10
CA TYR A 257 -2.18 -14.77 -1.46
C TYR A 257 -1.14 -15.90 -1.42
N PRO A 258 -1.09 -16.81 -2.41
CA PRO A 258 0.05 -17.67 -2.57
C PRO A 258 1.18 -16.84 -3.17
N ARG A 259 2.37 -17.05 -2.64
CA ARG A 259 3.56 -16.41 -3.15
C ARG A 259 4.24 -17.34 -4.14
N TRP A 260 4.60 -16.78 -5.28
CA TRP A 260 5.38 -17.43 -6.31
C TRP A 260 6.74 -16.75 -6.40
N ASP A 261 7.81 -17.53 -6.37
CA ASP A 261 9.18 -17.05 -6.54
C ASP A 261 9.79 -17.76 -7.75
N VAL A 262 10.27 -16.99 -8.73
CA VAL A 262 10.80 -17.49 -10.00
C VAL A 262 12.30 -17.25 -10.04
N TYR A 263 13.08 -18.32 -10.06
CA TYR A 263 14.54 -18.23 -9.91
C TYR A 263 15.17 -17.26 -10.94
N GLY A 264 15.77 -16.18 -10.43
CA GLY A 264 16.46 -15.16 -11.22
C GLY A 264 15.54 -14.11 -11.82
N ARG A 265 14.26 -14.06 -11.43
CA ARG A 265 13.25 -13.09 -11.90
C ARG A 265 12.39 -12.61 -10.71
N HIS A 266 11.77 -11.44 -10.85
CA HIS A 266 10.78 -10.93 -9.88
C HIS A 266 9.37 -11.07 -10.45
N ILE A 267 8.38 -11.21 -9.59
CA ILE A 267 6.97 -11.04 -9.93
C ILE A 267 6.45 -9.78 -9.23
N ILE A 268 5.86 -8.86 -10.00
CA ILE A 268 5.22 -7.66 -9.47
C ILE A 268 3.73 -7.71 -9.79
N ASP A 269 2.93 -7.74 -8.74
CA ASP A 269 1.48 -7.60 -8.83
C ASP A 269 1.08 -6.14 -8.70
N THR A 270 0.58 -5.56 -9.78
CA THR A 270 0.12 -4.16 -9.79
C THR A 270 -1.05 -3.92 -8.83
N TYR A 271 -1.82 -4.95 -8.46
CA TYR A 271 -2.85 -4.83 -7.43
C TYR A 271 -2.26 -4.38 -6.09
N PHE A 272 -1.12 -4.92 -5.67
CA PHE A 272 -0.46 -4.48 -4.44
C PHE A 272 0.07 -3.04 -4.55
N LEU A 273 0.58 -2.64 -5.73
CA LEU A 273 1.02 -1.26 -5.95
C LEU A 273 -0.14 -0.27 -5.90
N VAL A 274 -1.30 -0.65 -6.46
CA VAL A 274 -2.54 0.11 -6.39
C VAL A 274 -3.03 0.27 -4.95
N GLN A 275 -2.95 -0.80 -4.13
CA GLN A 275 -3.31 -0.71 -2.71
C GLN A 275 -2.43 0.30 -1.96
N HIS A 276 -1.12 0.33 -2.23
CA HIS A 276 -0.22 1.35 -1.67
C HIS A 276 -0.60 2.76 -2.09
N TYR A 277 -0.79 2.98 -3.39
CA TYR A 277 -1.19 4.28 -3.93
C TYR A 277 -2.46 4.81 -3.28
N ASP A 278 -3.48 3.96 -3.16
CA ASP A 278 -4.79 4.36 -2.70
C ASP A 278 -4.90 4.57 -1.18
N ILE A 279 -3.97 4.03 -0.39
CA ILE A 279 -3.91 4.37 1.04
C ILE A 279 -3.56 5.85 1.23
N SER A 280 -2.63 6.36 0.43
CA SER A 280 -2.22 7.76 0.47
C SER A 280 -3.23 8.68 -0.21
N GLN A 281 -3.73 8.30 -1.38
CA GLN A 281 -4.58 9.18 -2.20
C GLN A 281 -6.07 9.08 -1.85
N ARG A 282 -6.54 7.89 -1.43
CA ARG A 282 -7.95 7.55 -1.17
C ARG A 282 -8.88 8.01 -2.31
N GLY A 283 -8.38 7.92 -3.54
CA GLY A 283 -9.01 8.47 -4.74
C GLY A 283 -9.72 7.42 -5.60
N LEU A 284 -9.42 6.13 -5.40
CA LEU A 284 -10.00 5.07 -6.22
C LEU A 284 -11.34 4.59 -5.69
N GLU A 285 -12.30 4.42 -6.61
CA GLU A 285 -13.61 3.82 -6.33
C GLU A 285 -13.52 2.29 -6.20
N SER A 286 -12.65 1.66 -6.99
CA SER A 286 -12.39 0.23 -7.02
C SER A 286 -10.93 -0.02 -7.37
N HIS A 287 -10.42 -1.20 -7.00
CA HIS A 287 -9.06 -1.64 -7.28
C HIS A 287 -8.95 -2.55 -8.51
N GLY A 288 -10.04 -2.79 -9.24
CA GLY A 288 -10.01 -3.56 -10.48
C GLY A 288 -9.37 -2.79 -11.64
N LEU A 289 -8.66 -3.51 -12.51
CA LEU A 289 -7.82 -2.95 -13.57
C LEU A 289 -8.50 -1.85 -14.40
N LYS A 290 -9.70 -2.08 -14.93
CA LYS A 290 -10.43 -1.11 -15.76
C LYS A 290 -10.63 0.23 -15.06
N GLN A 291 -11.01 0.20 -13.77
CA GLN A 291 -11.21 1.42 -12.97
C GLN A 291 -9.89 2.12 -12.68
N VAL A 292 -8.84 1.35 -12.40
CA VAL A 292 -7.49 1.85 -12.18
C VAL A 292 -6.94 2.51 -13.45
N ALA A 293 -7.09 1.87 -14.62
CA ALA A 293 -6.65 2.39 -15.91
C ALA A 293 -7.33 3.72 -16.24
N ARG A 294 -8.65 3.82 -16.01
CA ARG A 294 -9.39 5.09 -16.15
C ARG A 294 -8.91 6.17 -15.20
N HIS A 295 -8.67 5.83 -13.94
CA HIS A 295 -8.17 6.79 -12.94
C HIS A 295 -6.82 7.38 -13.33
N PHE A 296 -5.93 6.57 -13.91
CA PHE A 296 -4.64 7.03 -14.40
C PHE A 296 -4.67 7.59 -15.83
N GLY A 297 -5.81 7.55 -16.52
CA GLY A 297 -5.94 8.01 -17.90
C GLY A 297 -5.16 7.16 -18.90
N VAL A 298 -4.96 5.87 -18.61
CA VAL A 298 -4.20 4.92 -19.45
C VAL A 298 -5.07 3.82 -20.07
N GLU A 299 -6.39 3.98 -19.99
CA GLU A 299 -7.34 3.14 -20.72
C GLU A 299 -7.07 3.16 -22.23
N ALA A 300 -7.20 2.01 -22.88
CA ALA A 300 -7.08 1.95 -24.34
C ALA A 300 -8.16 2.81 -25.03
N LYS A 301 -7.79 3.55 -26.09
CA LYS A 301 -8.72 4.48 -26.80
C LYS A 301 -9.99 3.79 -27.33
N ASP A 302 -9.83 2.56 -27.83
CA ASP A 302 -10.91 1.72 -28.34
C ASP A 302 -11.09 0.47 -27.46
N ARG A 303 -11.04 0.66 -26.12
CA ARG A 303 -11.08 -0.41 -25.13
C ARG A 303 -12.30 -1.31 -25.33
N VAL A 304 -12.05 -2.59 -25.52
CA VAL A 304 -13.11 -3.60 -25.56
C VAL A 304 -13.61 -3.86 -24.14
N TYR A 305 -14.91 -3.99 -23.94
CA TYR A 305 -15.50 -4.34 -22.64
C TYR A 305 -16.26 -5.66 -22.74
N LEU A 306 -15.82 -6.64 -21.95
CA LEU A 306 -16.53 -7.90 -21.74
C LEU A 306 -16.86 -8.06 -20.25
N ASP A 307 -18.09 -8.51 -19.97
CA ASP A 307 -18.50 -8.97 -18.66
C ASP A 307 -18.04 -10.42 -18.45
N GLY A 308 -17.69 -10.79 -17.21
CA GLY A 308 -17.17 -12.12 -16.89
C GLY A 308 -18.08 -13.26 -17.36
N ASP A 309 -19.39 -13.14 -17.11
CA ASP A 309 -20.40 -14.12 -17.52
C ASP A 309 -20.54 -14.24 -19.06
N ALA A 310 -20.04 -13.27 -19.82
CA ALA A 310 -20.10 -13.26 -21.28
C ALA A 310 -18.86 -13.90 -21.94
N ILE A 311 -17.75 -14.10 -21.22
CA ILE A 311 -16.48 -14.58 -21.78
C ILE A 311 -16.64 -15.92 -22.52
N ALA A 312 -17.28 -16.90 -21.89
CA ALA A 312 -17.49 -18.23 -22.47
C ALA A 312 -18.35 -18.19 -23.73
N GLY A 313 -19.40 -17.37 -23.74
CA GLY A 313 -20.26 -17.15 -24.91
C GLY A 313 -19.52 -16.40 -26.02
N GLN A 314 -18.73 -15.39 -25.66
CA GLN A 314 -17.94 -14.60 -26.58
C GLN A 314 -16.86 -15.44 -27.26
N PHE A 315 -16.16 -16.30 -26.51
CA PHE A 315 -15.18 -17.24 -27.05
C PHE A 315 -15.76 -18.13 -28.15
N ARG A 316 -17.00 -18.61 -27.99
CA ARG A 316 -17.65 -19.44 -29.02
C ARG A 316 -18.13 -18.65 -30.23
N ARG A 317 -18.55 -17.39 -30.03
CA ARG A 317 -19.19 -16.57 -31.07
C ARG A 317 -18.18 -15.76 -31.90
N ASP A 318 -17.25 -15.09 -31.23
CA ASP A 318 -16.26 -14.23 -31.84
C ASP A 318 -15.00 -14.16 -30.93
N PRO A 319 -14.08 -15.14 -31.10
CA PRO A 319 -12.82 -15.19 -30.37
C PRO A 319 -11.94 -13.94 -30.59
N GLU A 320 -12.00 -13.29 -31.75
CA GLU A 320 -11.13 -12.13 -32.04
C GLU A 320 -11.39 -10.97 -31.07
N LEU A 321 -12.66 -10.73 -30.74
CA LEU A 321 -13.01 -9.71 -29.75
C LEU A 321 -12.47 -10.05 -28.34
N LEU A 322 -12.49 -11.33 -27.95
CA LEU A 322 -11.90 -11.79 -26.68
C LEU A 322 -10.39 -11.56 -26.65
N TYR A 323 -9.69 -11.85 -27.74
CA TYR A 323 -8.24 -11.67 -27.78
C TYR A 323 -7.83 -10.20 -27.80
N ARG A 324 -8.61 -9.34 -28.47
CA ARG A 324 -8.45 -7.88 -28.36
C ARG A 324 -8.69 -7.40 -26.92
N TYR A 325 -9.72 -7.92 -26.27
CA TYR A 325 -10.03 -7.61 -24.88
C TYR A 325 -8.85 -7.94 -23.95
N ASN A 326 -8.30 -9.16 -24.04
CA ASN A 326 -7.17 -9.57 -23.21
C ASN A 326 -5.87 -8.77 -23.55
N LEU A 327 -5.63 -8.44 -24.83
CA LEU A 327 -4.52 -7.53 -25.19
C LEU A 327 -4.63 -6.16 -24.53
N ASP A 328 -5.84 -5.60 -24.45
CA ASP A 328 -6.04 -4.34 -23.76
C ASP A 328 -5.74 -4.47 -22.26
N ASP A 329 -6.08 -5.59 -21.61
CA ASP A 329 -5.77 -5.84 -20.19
C ASP A 329 -4.25 -5.88 -19.91
N VAL A 330 -3.44 -6.56 -20.74
CA VAL A 330 -1.97 -6.51 -20.58
C VAL A 330 -1.38 -5.14 -20.88
N ARG A 331 -1.94 -4.39 -21.82
CA ARG A 331 -1.49 -3.01 -22.12
C ARG A 331 -1.77 -2.06 -20.96
N GLU A 332 -2.98 -2.10 -20.43
CA GLU A 332 -3.39 -1.31 -19.27
C GLU A 332 -2.57 -1.69 -18.03
N THR A 333 -2.36 -2.98 -17.79
CA THR A 333 -1.52 -3.46 -16.69
C THR A 333 -0.07 -2.98 -16.81
N ARG A 334 0.53 -3.05 -18.02
CA ARG A 334 1.87 -2.52 -18.29
C ARG A 334 1.95 -1.02 -18.02
N ALA A 335 0.94 -0.25 -18.45
CA ALA A 335 0.88 1.18 -18.22
C ALA A 335 0.77 1.52 -16.71
N VAL A 336 -0.07 0.81 -15.97
CA VAL A 336 -0.20 0.96 -14.51
C VAL A 336 1.11 0.59 -13.80
N PHE A 337 1.78 -0.49 -14.21
CA PHE A 337 3.10 -0.86 -13.70
C PHE A 337 4.12 0.26 -13.91
N ASN A 338 4.17 0.84 -15.10
CA ASN A 338 5.11 1.92 -15.41
C ASN A 338 4.91 3.17 -14.55
N ILE A 339 3.66 3.47 -14.18
CA ILE A 339 3.33 4.59 -13.29
C ILE A 339 3.68 4.28 -11.83
N LEU A 340 3.29 3.10 -11.34
CA LEU A 340 3.30 2.82 -9.90
C LEU A 340 4.55 2.10 -9.40
N ALA A 341 5.29 1.39 -10.25
CA ALA A 341 6.44 0.58 -9.83
C ALA A 341 7.73 1.39 -9.73
N TYR A 342 7.82 2.55 -10.39
CA TYR A 342 9.03 3.34 -10.45
C TYR A 342 9.57 3.78 -9.06
N PRO A 343 8.74 4.29 -8.12
CA PRO A 343 9.20 4.58 -6.76
C PRO A 343 9.73 3.35 -6.03
N TRP A 344 9.22 2.15 -6.31
CA TRP A 344 9.69 0.91 -5.70
C TRP A 344 11.01 0.44 -6.29
N PHE A 345 11.21 0.65 -7.60
CA PHE A 345 12.47 0.40 -8.26
C PHE A 345 13.60 1.25 -7.63
N LEU A 346 13.36 2.54 -7.44
CA LEU A 346 14.32 3.43 -6.75
C LEU A 346 14.60 2.98 -5.31
N GLN A 347 13.55 2.59 -4.57
CA GLN A 347 13.71 2.08 -3.20
C GLN A 347 14.50 0.78 -3.11
N THR A 348 14.53 -0.03 -4.18
CA THR A 348 15.33 -1.28 -4.22
C THR A 348 16.84 -1.00 -4.31
N ARG A 349 17.23 0.22 -4.68
CA ARG A 349 18.63 0.69 -4.60
C ARG A 349 19.05 1.12 -3.21
N ILE A 350 18.07 1.46 -2.36
CA ILE A 350 18.27 1.94 -1.00
C ILE A 350 18.21 0.75 -0.03
N PHE A 351 17.16 -0.04 -0.12
CA PHE A 351 16.88 -1.10 0.85
C PHE A 351 17.44 -2.46 0.43
N PRO A 352 17.89 -3.29 1.39
CA PRO A 352 18.42 -4.63 1.12
C PRO A 352 17.29 -5.65 0.86
N TYR A 353 16.42 -5.38 -0.10
CA TYR A 353 15.33 -6.28 -0.52
C TYR A 353 15.37 -6.51 -2.02
N SER A 354 14.88 -7.68 -2.45
CA SER A 354 14.54 -7.90 -3.86
C SER A 354 13.40 -6.97 -4.31
N PHE A 355 13.27 -6.74 -5.62
CA PHE A 355 12.23 -5.88 -6.15
C PHE A 355 10.82 -6.39 -5.81
N GLN A 356 10.62 -7.71 -5.85
CA GLN A 356 9.37 -8.35 -5.43
C GLN A 356 9.08 -8.19 -3.93
N ASN A 357 10.11 -8.17 -3.08
CA ASN A 357 9.94 -8.04 -1.63
C ASN A 357 9.80 -6.60 -1.16
N CYS A 358 10.41 -5.63 -1.83
CA CYS A 358 10.39 -4.23 -1.42
C CYS A 358 8.96 -3.67 -1.20
N PRO A 359 7.98 -3.85 -2.11
CA PRO A 359 6.60 -3.39 -1.88
C PRO A 359 5.85 -4.20 -0.83
N LEU A 360 6.35 -5.37 -0.42
CA LEU A 360 5.71 -6.23 0.58
C LEU A 360 6.18 -5.94 2.01
N ARG A 361 7.05 -4.93 2.21
CA ARG A 361 7.59 -4.55 3.52
C ARG A 361 7.11 -3.15 3.92
N GLY A 362 6.59 -3.01 5.14
CA GLY A 362 6.23 -1.71 5.70
C GLY A 362 7.46 -0.82 5.93
N ASN A 363 7.27 0.49 5.98
CA ASN A 363 8.37 1.46 6.08
C ASN A 363 9.26 1.23 7.32
N ALA A 364 8.67 0.95 8.49
CA ALA A 364 9.42 0.65 9.71
C ALA A 364 10.35 -0.57 9.56
N THR A 365 9.87 -1.64 8.92
CA THR A 365 10.70 -2.83 8.63
C THR A 365 11.85 -2.50 7.69
N ARG A 366 11.62 -1.62 6.71
CA ARG A 366 12.66 -1.21 5.76
C ARG A 366 13.70 -0.30 6.40
N ILE A 367 13.30 0.64 7.27
CA ILE A 367 14.22 1.44 8.08
C ILE A 367 15.05 0.55 9.01
N ASN A 368 14.42 -0.42 9.69
CA ASN A 368 15.13 -1.40 10.51
C ASN A 368 16.21 -2.15 9.70
N ALA A 369 15.90 -2.53 8.46
CA ALA A 369 16.83 -3.23 7.59
C ALA A 369 18.03 -2.37 7.18
N LEU A 370 17.86 -1.05 7.02
CA LEU A 370 19.00 -0.13 6.81
C LEU A 370 19.96 -0.13 7.99
N PHE A 371 19.42 -0.07 9.22
CA PHE A 371 20.25 -0.07 10.41
C PHE A 371 20.91 -1.43 10.62
N LEU A 372 20.14 -2.52 10.46
CA LEU A 372 20.71 -3.87 10.52
C LEU A 372 21.83 -4.08 9.50
N ARG A 373 21.66 -3.59 8.25
CA ARG A 373 22.71 -3.65 7.24
C ARG A 373 23.99 -3.01 7.76
N GLU A 374 23.89 -1.82 8.33
CA GLU A 374 25.07 -1.06 8.71
C GLU A 374 25.74 -1.57 9.99
N TYR A 375 24.95 -2.00 10.97
CA TYR A 375 25.44 -2.72 12.14
C TYR A 375 26.19 -3.99 11.74
N LEU A 376 25.64 -4.80 10.84
CA LEU A 376 26.26 -6.05 10.39
C LEU A 376 27.49 -5.81 9.52
N HIS A 377 27.47 -4.78 8.68
CA HIS A 377 28.61 -4.38 7.86
C HIS A 377 29.82 -4.00 8.73
N ARG A 378 29.58 -3.24 9.81
CA ARG A 378 30.61 -2.86 10.79
C ARG A 378 30.96 -3.97 11.78
N GLY A 379 30.33 -5.14 11.69
CA GLY A 379 30.56 -6.24 12.63
C GLY A 379 30.12 -5.93 14.07
N HIS A 380 29.15 -5.03 14.25
CA HIS A 380 28.67 -4.57 15.56
C HIS A 380 27.45 -5.37 16.03
N ALA A 381 27.36 -5.57 17.35
CA ALA A 381 26.26 -6.24 18.02
C ALA A 381 24.95 -5.46 17.82
N VAL A 382 23.84 -6.18 17.70
CA VAL A 382 22.52 -5.61 17.39
C VAL A 382 21.64 -5.60 18.64
N PRO A 383 20.88 -4.52 18.92
CA PRO A 383 19.95 -4.50 20.05
C PRO A 383 18.86 -5.56 19.96
N ALA A 384 18.31 -5.94 21.12
CA ALA A 384 17.11 -6.77 21.18
C ALA A 384 15.93 -6.05 20.51
N ARG A 385 14.95 -6.80 20.01
CA ARG A 385 13.71 -6.20 19.50
C ARG A 385 13.03 -5.39 20.61
N GLY A 386 12.41 -4.28 20.24
CA GLY A 386 11.52 -3.53 21.12
C GLY A 386 10.37 -4.44 21.56
N ALA A 387 10.29 -4.69 22.87
CA ALA A 387 9.19 -5.39 23.51
C ALA A 387 8.13 -4.41 24.07
N ASP A 388 8.47 -3.13 24.17
CA ASP A 388 7.56 -2.11 24.67
C ASP A 388 6.52 -1.75 23.59
N THR A 389 5.27 -2.03 23.91
CA THR A 389 4.10 -1.68 23.10
C THR A 389 3.22 -0.66 23.79
N SER A 390 3.75 0.05 24.80
CA SER A 390 3.00 1.02 25.57
C SER A 390 2.46 2.11 24.65
N PRO A 391 1.15 2.42 24.73
CA PRO A 391 0.60 3.51 23.96
C PRO A 391 1.19 4.83 24.48
N PHE A 392 1.59 5.70 23.56
CA PHE A 392 1.96 7.07 23.87
C PHE A 392 0.93 8.05 23.32
N GLU A 393 0.83 9.22 23.94
CA GLU A 393 -0.07 10.28 23.48
C GLU A 393 0.38 10.76 22.09
N GLY A 394 -0.56 10.77 21.14
CA GLY A 394 -0.29 11.17 19.77
C GLY A 394 -0.10 12.69 19.58
N GLY A 395 -0.17 13.11 18.31
CA GLY A 395 -0.24 14.53 17.97
C GLY A 395 -1.48 15.21 18.51
N TYR A 396 -1.42 16.54 18.61
CA TYR A 396 -2.56 17.33 19.07
C TYR A 396 -3.58 17.51 17.94
N THR A 397 -4.85 17.28 18.23
CA THR A 397 -5.93 17.48 17.27
C THR A 397 -7.14 17.99 18.03
N GLU A 398 -7.68 19.11 17.58
CA GLU A 398 -8.83 19.73 18.23
C GLU A 398 -9.69 20.45 17.21
N LEU A 399 -11.00 20.32 17.35
CA LEU A 399 -11.96 21.15 16.64
C LEU A 399 -12.38 22.29 17.57
N LEU A 400 -11.95 23.50 17.26
CA LEU A 400 -12.21 24.68 18.08
C LEU A 400 -13.53 25.34 17.69
N ARG A 401 -13.90 25.27 16.40
CA ARG A 401 -15.13 25.87 15.87
C ARG A 401 -15.83 24.94 14.89
N GLN A 402 -17.05 24.53 15.21
CA GLN A 402 -17.87 23.67 14.35
C GLN A 402 -18.75 24.50 13.41
N GLY A 403 -19.02 23.96 12.21
CA GLY A 403 -19.89 24.58 11.21
C GLY A 403 -19.11 25.24 10.06
N VAL A 404 -19.79 26.10 9.31
CA VAL A 404 -19.20 26.80 8.16
C VAL A 404 -18.48 28.07 8.63
N CYS A 405 -17.20 28.20 8.27
CA CYS A 405 -16.35 29.34 8.60
C CYS A 405 -15.66 29.86 7.33
N GLY A 406 -15.40 31.15 7.23
CA GLY A 406 -14.70 31.75 6.08
C GLY A 406 -14.31 33.21 6.32
N PRO A 407 -13.27 33.72 5.63
CA PRO A 407 -12.22 32.96 4.92
C PRO A 407 -11.37 32.11 5.89
N VAL A 408 -10.68 31.09 5.39
CA VAL A 408 -9.82 30.19 6.20
C VAL A 408 -8.46 30.02 5.54
N VAL A 409 -7.39 30.17 6.32
CA VAL A 409 -6.00 29.92 5.93
C VAL A 409 -5.51 28.67 6.65
N HIS A 410 -4.69 27.88 5.98
CA HIS A 410 -4.00 26.72 6.54
C HIS A 410 -2.50 27.01 6.61
N CYS A 411 -1.91 26.88 7.80
CA CYS A 411 -0.46 26.83 7.97
C CYS A 411 -0.05 25.49 8.57
N ASP A 412 1.10 24.97 8.15
CA ASP A 412 1.62 23.66 8.54
C ASP A 412 3.11 23.73 8.84
N VAL A 413 3.57 22.93 9.80
CA VAL A 413 5.01 22.82 10.10
C VAL A 413 5.65 21.82 9.14
N ALA A 414 6.59 22.30 8.32
CA ALA A 414 7.27 21.48 7.33
C ALA A 414 7.99 20.29 7.98
N SER A 415 7.43 19.09 7.80
CA SER A 415 7.94 17.84 8.38
C SER A 415 8.15 17.95 9.92
N LEU A 416 7.10 18.37 10.66
CA LEU A 416 7.13 18.62 12.11
C LEU A 416 8.00 17.64 12.90
N TYR A 417 7.67 16.34 12.91
CA TYR A 417 8.38 15.36 13.73
C TYR A 417 9.85 15.18 13.32
N PRO A 418 10.20 14.97 12.04
CA PRO A 418 11.60 15.03 11.59
C PRO A 418 12.36 16.28 12.02
N SER A 419 11.75 17.45 11.91
CA SER A 419 12.35 18.73 12.28
C SER A 419 12.60 18.80 13.79
N LEU A 420 11.66 18.32 14.62
CA LEU A 420 11.85 18.21 16.07
C LEU A 420 12.95 17.21 16.43
N MET A 421 13.01 16.05 15.79
CA MET A 421 14.05 15.05 16.02
C MET A 421 15.44 15.60 15.75
N LEU A 422 15.62 16.34 14.66
CA LEU A 422 16.91 16.96 14.33
C LEU A 422 17.26 18.12 15.27
N THR A 423 16.30 19.01 15.54
CA THR A 423 16.50 20.22 16.37
C THR A 423 16.84 19.86 17.81
N TYR A 424 16.10 18.92 18.40
CA TYR A 424 16.27 18.48 19.79
C TYR A 424 17.14 17.23 19.93
N ARG A 425 17.75 16.77 18.83
CA ARG A 425 18.63 15.58 18.78
C ARG A 425 17.99 14.32 19.38
N LEU A 426 16.71 14.10 19.09
CA LEU A 426 15.96 12.94 19.58
C LEU A 426 16.22 11.74 18.66
N ALA A 427 16.81 10.70 19.23
CA ALA A 427 17.18 9.46 18.55
C ALA A 427 16.85 8.26 19.46
N PRO A 428 16.71 7.04 18.91
CA PRO A 428 16.58 5.84 19.72
C PRO A 428 17.78 5.66 20.65
N ALA A 429 17.55 5.41 21.93
CA ALA A 429 18.63 5.15 22.89
C ALA A 429 19.43 3.88 22.55
N ARG A 430 18.82 2.95 21.81
CA ARG A 430 19.43 1.69 21.37
C ARG A 430 20.28 1.82 20.11
N ASP A 431 20.33 3.00 19.48
CA ASP A 431 21.22 3.26 18.34
C ASP A 431 22.64 3.64 18.82
N SER A 432 23.36 2.64 19.32
CA SER A 432 24.74 2.73 19.79
C SER A 432 25.75 3.26 18.74
N LEU A 433 25.47 3.10 17.44
CA LEU A 433 26.30 3.63 16.35
C LEU A 433 25.93 5.06 15.95
N GLY A 434 24.83 5.61 16.47
CA GLY A 434 24.38 6.97 16.18
C GLY A 434 24.02 7.20 14.71
N LEU A 435 23.43 6.21 14.04
CA LEU A 435 23.07 6.27 12.62
C LEU A 435 21.80 7.08 12.35
N PHE A 436 20.86 7.14 13.31
CA PHE A 436 19.51 7.64 13.13
C PHE A 436 19.47 9.11 12.67
N LEU A 437 20.12 10.01 13.41
CA LEU A 437 20.09 11.45 13.11
C LEU A 437 20.89 11.80 11.84
N PRO A 438 22.12 11.29 11.62
CA PRO A 438 22.85 11.52 10.37
C PRO A 438 22.06 11.04 9.14
N MET A 439 21.49 9.84 9.17
CA MET A 439 20.67 9.34 8.04
C MET A 439 19.44 10.22 7.80
N LEU A 440 18.75 10.65 8.86
CA LEU A 440 17.59 11.53 8.74
C LEU A 440 17.96 12.89 8.13
N ALA A 441 19.09 13.47 8.55
CA ALA A 441 19.62 14.72 8.02
C ALA A 441 19.98 14.58 6.52
N GLU A 442 20.66 13.51 6.14
CA GLU A 442 21.02 13.21 4.75
C GLU A 442 19.79 13.03 3.86
N LEU A 443 18.78 12.28 4.32
CA LEU A 443 17.52 12.13 3.60
C LEU A 443 16.82 13.48 3.39
N ARG A 444 16.80 14.36 4.42
CA ARG A 444 16.22 15.71 4.31
C ARG A 444 16.98 16.56 3.29
N ARG A 445 18.32 16.54 3.35
CA ARG A 445 19.20 17.25 2.39
C ARG A 445 18.91 16.79 0.97
N PHE A 446 18.95 15.48 0.70
CA PHE A 446 18.69 14.93 -0.62
C PHE A 446 17.29 15.18 -1.14
N ARG A 447 16.29 15.22 -0.26
CA ARG A 447 14.94 15.60 -0.65
C ARG A 447 14.89 17.05 -1.16
N LEU A 448 15.59 17.98 -0.50
CA LEU A 448 15.66 19.37 -0.93
C LEU A 448 16.41 19.50 -2.26
N GLU A 449 17.56 18.86 -2.39
CA GLU A 449 18.35 18.83 -3.62
C GLU A 449 17.55 18.23 -4.79
N SER A 450 16.85 17.11 -4.58
CA SER A 450 15.97 16.48 -5.59
C SER A 450 14.78 17.38 -5.96
N LYS A 451 14.17 18.07 -4.98
CA LYS A 451 13.06 19.01 -5.24
C LYS A 451 13.54 20.19 -6.09
N GLN A 452 14.76 20.68 -5.86
CA GLN A 452 15.35 21.76 -6.66
C GLN A 452 15.70 21.26 -8.06
N ALA A 453 16.37 20.11 -8.18
CA ALA A 453 16.74 19.53 -9.45
C ALA A 453 15.52 19.22 -10.34
N ALA A 454 14.41 18.74 -9.75
CA ALA A 454 13.16 18.55 -10.47
C ALA A 454 12.58 19.86 -11.05
N ARG A 455 12.75 20.99 -10.36
CA ARG A 455 12.27 22.31 -10.82
C ARG A 455 13.14 22.90 -11.92
N GLU A 456 14.44 22.67 -11.84
CA GLU A 456 15.44 23.22 -12.76
C GLU A 456 15.64 22.36 -14.01
N SER A 457 15.34 21.05 -13.93
CA SER A 457 15.55 20.14 -15.06
C SER A 457 14.60 20.43 -16.22
N ALA A 458 15.19 20.60 -17.40
CA ALA A 458 14.49 20.75 -18.66
C ALA A 458 14.16 19.40 -19.32
N ASP A 459 14.86 18.31 -18.96
CA ASP A 459 14.60 16.97 -19.48
C ASP A 459 13.42 16.34 -18.71
N PRO A 460 12.30 16.01 -19.39
CA PRO A 460 11.17 15.34 -18.76
C PRO A 460 11.51 14.05 -18.01
N ARG A 461 12.54 13.30 -18.46
CA ARG A 461 12.95 12.03 -17.84
C ARG A 461 13.68 12.28 -16.52
N GLU A 462 14.64 13.19 -16.54
CA GLU A 462 15.39 13.59 -15.34
C GLU A 462 14.46 14.25 -14.31
N ARG A 463 13.54 15.10 -14.76
CA ARG A 463 12.49 15.65 -13.90
C ARG A 463 11.66 14.56 -13.23
N LEU A 464 11.18 13.57 -13.99
CA LEU A 464 10.41 12.45 -13.44
C LEU A 464 11.20 11.65 -12.40
N TYR A 465 12.50 11.42 -12.64
CA TYR A 465 13.40 10.78 -11.68
C TYR A 465 13.48 11.55 -10.36
N PHE A 466 13.78 12.86 -10.41
CA PHE A 466 13.88 13.67 -9.20
C PHE A 466 12.54 13.87 -8.48
N GLU A 467 11.43 13.95 -9.23
CA GLU A 467 10.08 13.96 -8.67
C GLU A 467 9.77 12.65 -7.92
N ALA A 468 10.14 11.50 -8.48
CA ALA A 468 9.95 10.21 -7.82
C ALA A 468 10.84 10.09 -6.56
N LEU A 469 12.12 10.49 -6.63
CA LEU A 469 13.03 10.48 -5.50
C LEU A 469 12.56 11.36 -4.34
N GLN A 470 12.17 12.62 -4.61
CA GLN A 470 11.73 13.51 -3.53
C GLN A 470 10.47 12.98 -2.83
N GLN A 471 9.59 12.26 -3.55
CA GLN A 471 8.43 11.59 -2.95
C GLN A 471 8.85 10.38 -2.10
N VAL A 472 9.77 9.55 -2.59
CA VAL A 472 10.35 8.44 -1.81
C VAL A 472 10.95 8.97 -0.51
N PHE A 473 11.82 9.98 -0.58
CA PHE A 473 12.43 10.57 0.61
C PHE A 473 11.41 11.24 1.53
N LYS A 474 10.39 11.92 1.00
CA LYS A 474 9.29 12.47 1.83
C LYS A 474 8.65 11.39 2.69
N VAL A 475 8.30 10.26 2.09
CA VAL A 475 7.66 9.15 2.80
C VAL A 475 8.63 8.53 3.82
N LEU A 476 9.89 8.33 3.46
CA LEU A 476 10.90 7.78 4.37
C LEU A 476 11.16 8.68 5.56
N ILE A 477 11.41 9.97 5.34
CA ILE A 477 11.65 10.98 6.39
C ILE A 477 10.50 10.96 7.41
N ASN A 478 9.25 11.01 6.95
CA ASN A 478 8.09 10.96 7.85
C ASN A 478 7.96 9.60 8.57
N SER A 479 8.48 8.53 7.97
CA SER A 479 8.46 7.19 8.57
C SER A 479 9.50 6.97 9.66
N PHE A 480 10.53 7.83 9.80
CA PHE A 480 11.47 7.74 10.93
C PHE A 480 10.78 7.95 12.28
N PHE A 481 9.80 8.86 12.35
CA PHE A 481 8.95 8.99 13.53
C PHE A 481 8.13 7.72 13.78
N GLY A 482 7.46 7.23 12.73
CA GLY A 482 6.66 6.01 12.81
C GLY A 482 7.48 4.79 13.20
N TYR A 483 8.78 4.78 12.89
CA TYR A 483 9.72 3.75 13.28
C TYR A 483 10.05 3.76 14.78
N LEU A 484 10.18 4.94 15.41
CA LEU A 484 10.37 5.02 16.87
C LEU A 484 9.23 4.33 17.63
N GLY A 485 7.99 4.52 17.18
CA GLY A 485 6.81 3.89 17.79
C GLY A 485 6.47 2.50 17.26
N ALA A 486 7.28 1.91 16.36
CA ALA A 486 6.96 0.64 15.73
C ALA A 486 7.34 -0.55 16.64
N PRO A 487 6.41 -1.44 17.01
CA PRO A 487 6.72 -2.57 17.86
C PRO A 487 7.55 -3.62 17.10
N LEU A 488 8.32 -4.43 17.85
CA LEU A 488 9.06 -5.60 17.34
C LEU A 488 10.26 -5.28 16.42
N HIS A 489 10.68 -4.02 16.28
CA HIS A 489 11.89 -3.63 15.55
C HIS A 489 13.05 -3.39 16.52
N ASN A 490 14.30 -3.53 16.07
CA ASN A 490 15.49 -3.54 16.94
C ASN A 490 15.78 -2.18 17.58
N PHE A 491 15.60 -1.10 16.81
CA PHE A 491 15.93 0.27 17.21
C PHE A 491 14.68 1.14 17.41
N SER A 492 13.52 0.52 17.61
CA SER A 492 12.31 1.24 18.03
C SER A 492 12.49 1.77 19.45
N ASP A 493 11.96 2.95 19.72
CA ASP A 493 12.02 3.63 21.01
C ASP A 493 10.73 4.43 21.25
N PRO A 494 9.71 3.82 21.87
CA PRO A 494 8.44 4.48 22.16
C PRO A 494 8.56 5.69 23.09
N GLU A 495 9.57 5.73 23.97
CA GLU A 495 9.83 6.87 24.85
C GLU A 495 10.32 8.07 24.04
N ALA A 496 11.26 7.86 23.12
CA ALA A 496 11.69 8.89 22.17
C ALA A 496 10.51 9.36 21.30
N ALA A 497 9.63 8.44 20.85
CA ALA A 497 8.42 8.80 20.11
C ALA A 497 7.49 9.69 20.94
N ALA A 498 7.27 9.35 22.22
CA ALA A 498 6.44 10.12 23.14
C ALA A 498 7.00 11.53 23.38
N GLU A 499 8.32 11.68 23.47
CA GLU A 499 8.95 12.97 23.63
C GLU A 499 8.82 13.83 22.36
N VAL A 500 8.98 13.23 21.18
CA VAL A 500 8.71 13.91 19.90
C VAL A 500 7.26 14.40 19.83
N THR A 501 6.27 13.57 20.21
CA THR A 501 4.88 14.03 20.20
C THR A 501 4.62 15.10 21.23
N ARG A 502 5.20 15.01 22.44
CA ARG A 502 5.08 16.04 23.49
C ARG A 502 5.56 17.39 22.98
N LEU A 503 6.74 17.45 22.36
CA LEU A 503 7.28 18.66 21.75
C LEU A 503 6.43 19.15 20.57
N GLY A 504 5.86 18.24 19.77
CA GLY A 504 4.87 18.58 18.75
C GLY A 504 3.66 19.31 19.32
N ARG A 505 3.08 18.79 20.42
CA ARG A 505 1.94 19.43 21.10
C ARG A 505 2.31 20.81 21.67
N VAL A 506 3.53 20.94 22.22
CA VAL A 506 4.04 22.24 22.68
C VAL A 506 4.16 23.23 21.51
N THR A 507 4.75 22.80 20.40
CA THR A 507 4.95 23.64 19.20
C THR A 507 3.62 24.16 18.65
N ILE A 508 2.63 23.28 18.49
CA ILE A 508 1.31 23.65 17.98
C ILE A 508 0.57 24.60 18.93
N ARG A 509 0.67 24.38 20.25
CA ARG A 509 0.11 25.33 21.23
C ARG A 509 0.77 26.70 21.13
N SER A 510 2.09 26.76 20.99
CA SER A 510 2.80 28.03 20.76
C SER A 510 2.35 28.71 19.48
N MET A 511 2.14 27.97 18.38
CA MET A 511 1.58 28.53 17.14
C MET A 511 0.17 29.09 17.33
N MET A 512 -0.70 28.39 18.08
CA MET A 512 -2.04 28.89 18.39
C MET A 512 -1.99 30.19 19.21
N GLU A 513 -1.13 30.26 20.22
CA GLU A 513 -0.95 31.47 21.03
C GLU A 513 -0.43 32.65 20.17
N LEU A 514 0.51 32.40 19.26
CA LEU A 514 1.03 33.41 18.33
C LEU A 514 -0.06 33.89 17.37
N LEU A 515 -0.84 32.97 16.78
CA LEU A 515 -1.99 33.29 15.93
C LEU A 515 -3.00 34.16 16.67
N GLN A 516 -3.34 33.81 17.91
CA GLN A 516 -4.27 34.56 18.73
C GLN A 516 -3.76 35.97 19.04
N ARG A 517 -2.46 36.14 19.31
CA ARG A 517 -1.84 37.47 19.54
C ARG A 517 -1.88 38.36 18.30
N GLU A 518 -1.81 37.78 17.12
CA GLU A 518 -1.96 38.47 15.83
C GLU A 518 -3.44 38.71 15.46
N GLY A 519 -4.38 38.33 16.32
CA GLY A 519 -5.83 38.51 16.11
C GLY A 519 -6.49 37.48 15.20
N ALA A 520 -5.79 36.38 14.87
CA ALA A 520 -6.37 35.27 14.12
C ALA A 520 -7.21 34.34 15.03
N GLU A 521 -8.25 33.72 14.47
CA GLU A 521 -9.12 32.77 15.18
C GLU A 521 -8.85 31.34 14.67
N ALA A 522 -8.26 30.48 15.50
CA ALA A 522 -8.06 29.08 15.14
C ALA A 522 -9.40 28.33 15.04
N VAL A 523 -9.57 27.51 14.00
CA VAL A 523 -10.79 26.77 13.66
C VAL A 523 -10.61 25.28 13.93
N GLU A 524 -9.53 24.70 13.42
CA GLU A 524 -9.21 23.28 13.58
C GLU A 524 -7.70 23.09 13.61
N VAL A 525 -7.25 22.17 14.46
CA VAL A 525 -5.86 21.74 14.57
C VAL A 525 -5.78 20.28 14.12
N ASP A 526 -4.89 19.99 13.16
CA ASP A 526 -4.67 18.64 12.64
C ASP A 526 -3.20 18.25 12.74
N THR A 527 -2.75 17.88 13.93
CA THR A 527 -1.41 17.31 14.22
C THR A 527 -0.23 18.26 14.02
N ASP A 528 0.05 18.62 12.77
CA ASP A 528 1.14 19.46 12.30
C ASP A 528 0.67 20.81 11.74
N GLY A 529 -0.63 20.92 11.40
CA GLY A 529 -1.23 22.13 10.83
C GLY A 529 -2.36 22.75 11.64
N ILE A 530 -2.61 24.03 11.36
CA ILE A 530 -3.70 24.83 11.95
C ILE A 530 -4.48 25.51 10.83
N TYR A 531 -5.79 25.26 10.81
CA TYR A 531 -6.74 26.06 10.04
C TYR A 531 -7.21 27.22 10.90
N PHE A 532 -7.11 28.44 10.39
CA PHE A 532 -7.49 29.64 11.13
C PHE A 532 -8.17 30.67 10.22
N ARG A 533 -9.01 31.52 10.82
CA ARG A 533 -9.54 32.72 10.16
C ARG A 533 -8.53 33.84 10.33
N PRO A 534 -8.08 34.48 9.23
CA PRO A 534 -7.14 35.58 9.33
C PRO A 534 -7.79 36.78 10.04
N PRO A 535 -6.99 37.64 10.69
CA PRO A 535 -7.48 38.86 11.33
C PRO A 535 -8.06 39.84 10.30
N ALA A 536 -8.88 40.78 10.77
CA ALA A 536 -9.37 41.87 9.93
C ALA A 536 -8.19 42.64 9.29
N GLY A 537 -8.26 42.90 7.98
CA GLY A 537 -7.18 43.52 7.22
C GLY A 537 -6.07 42.57 6.73
N CYS A 538 -6.26 41.24 6.88
CA CYS A 538 -5.38 40.19 6.34
C CYS A 538 -6.15 39.34 5.31
N GLU A 539 -6.75 40.01 4.33
CA GLU A 539 -7.63 39.39 3.33
C GLU A 539 -6.84 38.92 2.11
N ARG A 540 -5.73 39.59 1.79
CA ARG A 540 -4.91 39.29 0.63
C ARG A 540 -3.91 38.19 0.95
N GLU A 541 -3.58 37.40 -0.06
CA GLU A 541 -2.64 36.29 0.08
C GLU A 541 -1.25 36.75 0.55
N GLU A 542 -0.77 37.93 0.12
CA GLU A 542 0.52 38.44 0.57
C GLU A 542 0.54 38.75 2.08
N GLU A 543 -0.56 39.28 2.62
CA GLU A 543 -0.74 39.58 4.04
C GLU A 543 -0.77 38.29 4.86
N GLN A 544 -1.51 37.29 4.36
CA GLN A 544 -1.60 35.96 4.97
C GLN A 544 -0.23 35.26 5.01
N ARG A 545 0.53 35.31 3.92
CA ARG A 545 1.91 34.80 3.86
C ARG A 545 2.85 35.57 4.79
N ALA A 546 2.68 36.88 4.95
CA ALA A 546 3.47 37.68 5.89
C ALA A 546 3.15 37.31 7.35
N LEU A 547 1.88 37.07 7.69
CA LEU A 547 1.47 36.57 9.00
C LEU A 547 2.10 35.21 9.32
N VAL A 548 2.00 34.24 8.41
CA VAL A 548 2.60 32.90 8.60
C VAL A 548 4.12 32.98 8.75
N ARG A 549 4.79 33.86 7.99
CA ARG A 549 6.23 34.09 8.15
C ARG A 549 6.60 34.60 9.54
N ARG A 550 5.87 35.59 10.08
CA ARG A 550 6.10 36.07 11.46
C ARG A 550 5.93 34.96 12.50
N ILE A 551 4.94 34.09 12.31
CA ILE A 551 4.75 32.92 13.18
C ILE A 551 5.95 31.98 13.09
N SER A 552 6.42 31.69 11.87
CA SER A 552 7.61 30.86 11.67
C SER A 552 8.87 31.46 12.30
N GLU A 553 9.09 32.76 12.16
CA GLU A 553 10.26 33.48 12.71
C GLU A 553 10.26 33.53 14.25
N ALA A 554 9.08 33.40 14.88
CA ALA A 554 8.93 33.36 16.33
C ALA A 554 9.13 31.96 16.94
N LEU A 555 9.21 30.91 16.11
CA LEU A 555 9.48 29.55 16.56
C LEU A 555 10.99 29.26 16.64
N PRO A 556 11.41 28.19 17.35
CA PRO A 556 12.81 27.80 17.40
C PRO A 556 13.43 27.55 16.02
N GLU A 557 14.73 27.88 15.89
CA GLU A 557 15.49 27.60 14.67
C GLU A 557 15.37 26.13 14.26
N GLY A 558 15.13 25.88 12.97
CA GLY A 558 14.91 24.53 12.41
C GLY A 558 13.43 24.10 12.33
N ILE A 559 12.51 24.86 12.93
CA ILE A 559 11.06 24.67 12.83
C ILE A 559 10.46 25.70 11.88
N GLU A 560 10.15 25.26 10.66
CA GLU A 560 9.63 26.11 9.59
C GLU A 560 8.12 25.92 9.43
N VAL A 561 7.38 27.03 9.42
CA VAL A 561 5.93 27.05 9.15
C VAL A 561 5.69 27.62 7.76
N GLU A 562 4.98 26.87 6.93
CA GLU A 562 4.59 27.29 5.59
C GLU A 562 3.08 27.53 5.52
N MET A 563 2.67 28.48 4.67
CA MET A 563 1.27 28.63 4.29
C MET A 563 0.94 27.59 3.22
N ASP A 564 0.20 26.57 3.61
CA ASP A 564 -0.12 25.41 2.78
C ASP A 564 -1.43 25.61 1.98
N GLY A 565 -2.31 26.52 2.41
CA GLY A 565 -3.49 26.86 1.62
C GLY A 565 -4.28 28.07 2.10
N SER A 566 -5.10 28.62 1.21
CA SER A 566 -6.09 29.67 1.51
C SER A 566 -7.41 29.29 0.83
N TYR A 567 -8.50 29.39 1.58
CA TYR A 567 -9.80 28.85 1.21
C TYR A 567 -10.89 29.89 1.48
N ARG A 568 -11.88 29.93 0.58
CA ARG A 568 -13.05 30.79 0.70
C ARG A 568 -13.86 30.45 1.95
N SER A 569 -14.05 29.15 2.20
CA SER A 569 -14.75 28.67 3.38
C SER A 569 -14.38 27.22 3.70
N MET A 570 -14.60 26.85 4.95
CA MET A 570 -14.42 25.51 5.49
C MET A 570 -15.72 25.08 6.18
N PHE A 571 -16.14 23.84 5.99
CA PHE A 571 -17.13 23.17 6.82
C PHE A 571 -16.39 22.24 7.77
N ALA A 572 -16.29 22.65 9.03
CA ALA A 572 -15.61 21.89 10.08
C ALA A 572 -16.66 21.06 10.86
N TYR A 573 -16.61 19.74 10.72
CA TYR A 573 -17.66 18.85 11.24
C TYR A 573 -17.25 18.15 12.54
N LYS A 574 -16.09 17.48 12.54
CA LYS A 574 -15.46 16.83 13.70
C LYS A 574 -13.95 16.93 13.51
N ALA A 575 -13.16 16.78 14.58
CA ALA A 575 -11.71 16.69 14.47
C ALA A 575 -11.28 15.71 13.34
N LYS A 576 -10.39 16.15 12.45
CA LYS A 576 -9.94 15.47 11.22
C LYS A 576 -11.02 15.21 10.15
N ASN A 577 -12.18 15.85 10.26
CA ASN A 577 -13.32 15.67 9.36
C ASN A 577 -13.90 17.02 8.97
N TYR A 578 -13.45 17.52 7.82
CA TYR A 578 -13.78 18.84 7.30
C TYR A 578 -13.84 18.86 5.77
N ALA A 579 -14.44 19.90 5.21
CA ALA A 579 -14.44 20.18 3.78
C ALA A 579 -14.04 21.63 3.52
N LEU A 580 -13.30 21.86 2.43
CA LEU A 580 -12.71 23.14 2.07
C LEU A 580 -13.22 23.56 0.70
N LEU A 581 -13.64 24.82 0.55
CA LEU A 581 -14.00 25.44 -0.72
C LEU A 581 -12.87 26.39 -1.15
N GLY A 582 -12.22 26.07 -2.26
CA GLY A 582 -11.21 26.92 -2.88
C GLY A 582 -11.84 28.14 -3.58
N TYR A 583 -11.01 29.17 -3.82
CA TYR A 583 -11.42 30.34 -4.62
C TYR A 583 -11.65 30.00 -6.10
N ASP A 584 -11.14 28.87 -6.56
CA ASP A 584 -11.38 28.28 -7.89
C ASP A 584 -12.71 27.50 -7.98
N GLY A 585 -13.49 27.46 -6.89
CA GLY A 585 -14.74 26.72 -6.79
C GLY A 585 -14.59 25.22 -6.51
N ARG A 586 -13.36 24.70 -6.37
CA ARG A 586 -13.14 23.29 -6.08
C ARG A 586 -13.38 22.98 -4.60
N ILE A 587 -14.00 21.83 -4.34
CA ILE A 587 -14.27 21.34 -2.99
C ILE A 587 -13.33 20.17 -2.66
N VAL A 588 -12.64 20.27 -1.53
CA VAL A 588 -11.77 19.22 -1.00
C VAL A 588 -12.37 18.69 0.31
N ILE A 589 -12.73 17.41 0.33
CA ILE A 589 -13.27 16.76 1.53
C ILE A 589 -12.17 15.92 2.21
N ARG A 590 -12.03 16.06 3.53
CA ARG A 590 -11.10 15.34 4.39
C ARG A 590 -11.85 14.61 5.51
N GLY A 591 -11.27 13.52 5.99
CA GLY A 591 -11.82 12.70 7.09
C GLY A 591 -12.70 11.53 6.67
N SER A 592 -12.59 10.43 7.41
CA SER A 592 -13.32 9.19 7.17
C SER A 592 -14.82 9.33 7.38
N SER A 593 -15.28 10.25 8.24
CA SER A 593 -16.72 10.46 8.50
C SER A 593 -17.45 11.15 7.35
N LEU A 594 -16.71 11.84 6.48
CA LEU A 594 -17.22 12.54 5.29
C LEU A 594 -16.86 11.82 3.96
N ARG A 595 -15.93 10.85 3.99
CA ARG A 595 -15.47 10.08 2.81
C ARG A 595 -15.51 8.56 3.01
N SER A 596 -16.36 8.07 3.91
CA SER A 596 -16.39 6.63 4.21
C SER A 596 -16.75 5.81 2.98
N ARG A 597 -15.80 4.98 2.51
CA ARG A 597 -16.03 3.99 1.44
C ARG A 597 -16.94 2.85 1.88
N GLY A 598 -17.09 2.65 3.19
CA GLY A 598 -18.01 1.66 3.74
C GLY A 598 -19.48 2.06 3.62
N LEU A 599 -19.78 3.28 3.13
CA LEU A 599 -21.14 3.71 2.81
C LEU A 599 -21.49 3.33 1.36
N GLU A 600 -22.74 2.94 1.16
CA GLU A 600 -23.34 2.77 -0.15
C GLU A 600 -23.18 4.03 -1.01
N ARG A 601 -23.09 3.85 -2.33
CA ARG A 601 -22.82 4.93 -3.28
C ARG A 601 -23.80 6.09 -3.15
N TYR A 602 -25.11 5.82 -3.02
CA TYR A 602 -26.11 6.87 -2.86
C TYR A 602 -25.91 7.74 -1.62
N LEU A 603 -25.46 7.17 -0.49
CA LEU A 603 -25.17 7.93 0.74
C LEU A 603 -23.91 8.78 0.57
N ARG A 604 -22.90 8.27 -0.13
CA ARG A 604 -21.67 9.02 -0.43
C ARG A 604 -21.96 10.22 -1.34
N GLU A 605 -22.78 10.01 -2.38
CA GLU A 605 -23.21 11.09 -3.28
C GLU A 605 -24.03 12.15 -2.53
N PHE A 606 -25.05 11.73 -1.75
CA PHE A 606 -25.83 12.64 -0.93
C PHE A 606 -24.96 13.44 0.05
N MET A 607 -24.02 12.79 0.74
CA MET A 607 -23.10 13.45 1.67
C MET A 607 -22.22 14.50 0.99
N ARG A 608 -21.70 14.19 -0.20
CA ARG A 608 -20.89 15.13 -0.98
C ARG A 608 -21.71 16.36 -1.39
N GLU A 609 -22.89 16.14 -1.95
CA GLU A 609 -23.77 17.24 -2.39
C GLU A 609 -24.31 18.07 -1.22
N ALA A 610 -24.60 17.42 -0.09
CA ALA A 610 -24.98 18.10 1.15
C ALA A 610 -23.88 19.04 1.66
N VAL A 611 -22.63 18.57 1.68
CA VAL A 611 -21.47 19.38 2.05
C VAL A 611 -21.26 20.54 1.06
N GLU A 612 -21.45 20.28 -0.23
CA GLU A 612 -21.38 21.32 -1.26
C GLU A 612 -22.41 22.43 -1.05
N LEU A 613 -23.68 22.08 -0.74
CA LEU A 613 -24.71 23.07 -0.43
C LEU A 613 -24.39 23.89 0.82
N LEU A 614 -23.80 23.27 1.86
CA LEU A 614 -23.36 23.99 3.06
C LEU A 614 -22.28 25.03 2.73
N LEU A 615 -21.32 24.68 1.88
CA LEU A 615 -20.20 25.55 1.52
C LEU A 615 -20.59 26.65 0.53
N THR A 616 -21.49 26.36 -0.43
CA THR A 616 -21.77 27.28 -1.54
C THR A 616 -23.05 28.09 -1.37
N ALA A 617 -24.01 27.56 -0.59
CA ALA A 617 -25.36 28.13 -0.49
C ALA A 617 -25.88 28.17 0.96
N ALA A 618 -24.99 28.04 1.96
CA ALA A 618 -25.36 28.01 3.38
C ALA A 618 -26.47 26.99 3.71
N GLY A 619 -26.49 25.85 2.99
CA GLY A 619 -27.49 24.80 3.16
C GLY A 619 -28.82 25.02 2.41
N ALA A 620 -28.99 26.13 1.68
CA ALA A 620 -30.19 26.36 0.88
C ALA A 620 -30.35 25.24 -0.17
N GLY A 621 -31.56 24.66 -0.25
CA GLY A 621 -31.86 23.55 -1.17
C GLY A 621 -31.57 22.15 -0.61
N PHE A 622 -31.12 22.03 0.63
CA PHE A 622 -30.86 20.72 1.27
C PHE A 622 -32.11 19.83 1.33
N GLU A 623 -33.28 20.38 1.67
CA GLU A 623 -34.53 19.60 1.71
C GLU A 623 -34.91 19.08 0.31
N ARG A 624 -34.74 19.90 -0.73
CA ARG A 624 -34.96 19.47 -2.12
C ARG A 624 -33.99 18.35 -2.54
N LEU A 625 -32.73 18.43 -2.10
CA LEU A 625 -31.74 17.35 -2.31
C LEU A 625 -32.22 16.06 -1.65
N PHE A 626 -32.64 16.12 -0.38
CA PHE A 626 -33.15 14.96 0.35
C PHE A 626 -34.38 14.35 -0.32
N GLU A 627 -35.37 15.16 -0.71
CA GLU A 627 -36.55 14.70 -1.45
C GLU A 627 -36.21 14.03 -2.78
N ARG A 628 -35.20 14.53 -3.50
CA ARG A 628 -34.76 13.95 -4.77
C ARG A 628 -34.25 12.53 -4.59
N TYR A 629 -33.40 12.30 -3.58
CA TYR A 629 -32.89 10.96 -3.27
C TYR A 629 -33.99 10.01 -2.78
N MET A 630 -34.91 10.52 -1.95
CA MET A 630 -36.09 9.78 -1.50
C MET A 630 -36.95 9.32 -2.68
N LYS A 631 -37.28 10.21 -3.62
CA LYS A 631 -38.05 9.89 -4.83
C LYS A 631 -37.37 8.84 -5.68
N ARG A 632 -36.05 8.97 -5.89
CA ARG A 632 -35.26 8.01 -6.67
C ARG A 632 -35.24 6.61 -6.05
N LEU A 633 -35.11 6.52 -4.72
CA LEU A 633 -35.20 5.25 -3.98
C LEU A 633 -36.59 4.62 -4.12
N ILE A 634 -37.67 5.38 -3.90
CA ILE A 634 -39.06 4.88 -3.98
C ILE A 634 -39.37 4.40 -5.40
N ALA A 635 -38.95 5.14 -6.41
CA ALA A 635 -39.19 4.83 -7.82
C ALA A 635 -38.32 3.66 -8.35
N HIS A 636 -37.39 3.13 -7.56
CA HIS A 636 -36.38 2.16 -8.03
C HIS A 636 -35.58 2.64 -9.25
N ASP A 637 -35.35 3.94 -9.35
CA ASP A 637 -34.64 4.56 -10.46
C ASP A 637 -33.11 4.50 -10.24
N PHE A 638 -32.57 3.28 -10.23
CA PHE A 638 -31.16 3.01 -10.03
C PHE A 638 -30.76 1.59 -10.43
N THR A 639 -29.47 1.41 -10.65
CA THR A 639 -28.81 0.10 -10.73
C THR A 639 -28.37 -0.38 -9.35
N ILE A 640 -28.25 -1.70 -9.16
CA ILE A 640 -27.99 -2.26 -7.83
C ILE A 640 -26.72 -1.74 -7.17
N ASP A 641 -25.68 -1.38 -7.93
CA ASP A 641 -24.43 -0.81 -7.41
C ASP A 641 -24.65 0.50 -6.64
N TRP A 642 -25.75 1.21 -6.90
CA TRP A 642 -26.05 2.48 -6.22
C TRP A 642 -26.38 2.28 -4.74
N VAL A 643 -27.05 1.16 -4.40
CA VAL A 643 -27.47 0.79 -3.04
C VAL A 643 -26.73 -0.44 -2.49
N ALA A 644 -25.93 -1.12 -3.30
CA ALA A 644 -25.08 -2.19 -2.84
C ALA A 644 -23.93 -1.64 -2.00
N ARG A 645 -23.47 -2.48 -1.07
CA ARG A 645 -22.29 -2.25 -0.26
C ARG A 645 -21.22 -3.24 -0.68
N THR A 646 -20.00 -2.76 -0.85
CA THR A 646 -18.82 -3.60 -1.11
C THR A 646 -17.90 -3.56 0.11
N GLU A 647 -17.61 -4.73 0.69
CA GLU A 647 -16.73 -4.88 1.84
C GLU A 647 -15.56 -5.81 1.51
N THR A 648 -14.37 -5.48 2.02
CA THR A 648 -13.20 -6.37 1.94
C THR A 648 -13.15 -7.25 3.18
N LEU A 649 -13.01 -8.57 2.98
CA LEU A 649 -12.86 -9.53 4.07
C LEU A 649 -11.48 -9.39 4.71
N ASN A 650 -11.40 -9.05 6.00
CA ASN A 650 -10.10 -8.89 6.69
C ASN A 650 -9.53 -10.21 7.26
N GLU A 651 -10.30 -11.30 7.19
CA GLU A 651 -9.91 -12.63 7.64
C GLU A 651 -10.62 -13.70 6.81
N SER A 652 -10.24 -14.97 6.97
CA SER A 652 -10.91 -16.07 6.27
C SER A 652 -12.34 -16.28 6.80
N PRO A 653 -13.28 -16.72 5.94
CA PRO A 653 -14.63 -17.06 6.38
C PRO A 653 -14.67 -18.14 7.47
N SER A 654 -13.73 -19.10 7.45
CA SER A 654 -13.61 -20.13 8.49
C SER A 654 -13.27 -19.55 9.86
N ARG A 655 -12.29 -18.63 9.93
CA ARG A 655 -11.87 -17.96 11.18
C ARG A 655 -12.95 -17.02 11.71
N TYR A 656 -13.65 -16.32 10.81
CA TYR A 656 -14.83 -15.54 11.16
C TYR A 656 -15.90 -16.41 11.83
N ARG A 657 -16.24 -17.56 11.22
CA ARG A 657 -17.26 -18.49 11.74
C ARG A 657 -16.89 -19.00 13.14
N GLU A 658 -15.62 -19.32 13.37
CA GLU A 658 -15.12 -19.72 14.69
C GLU A 658 -15.29 -18.61 15.74
N LYS A 659 -14.89 -17.37 15.42
CA LYS A 659 -15.02 -16.23 16.34
C LYS A 659 -16.47 -15.89 16.67
N VAL A 660 -17.38 -15.99 15.70
CA VAL A 660 -18.82 -15.78 15.93
C VAL A 660 -19.37 -16.86 16.87
N ARG A 661 -19.05 -18.15 16.62
CA ARG A 661 -19.43 -19.25 17.53
C ARG A 661 -18.88 -19.08 18.94
N ALA A 662 -17.69 -18.51 19.07
CA ALA A 662 -17.06 -18.22 20.35
C ALA A 662 -17.53 -16.90 21.00
N GLY A 663 -18.49 -16.17 20.42
CA GLY A 663 -18.97 -14.89 20.94
C GLY A 663 -17.95 -13.73 20.90
N ARG A 664 -16.83 -13.91 20.18
CA ARG A 664 -15.73 -12.92 20.07
C ARG A 664 -15.92 -11.95 18.91
N ARG A 665 -16.98 -12.10 18.12
CA ARG A 665 -17.29 -11.26 16.96
C ARG A 665 -18.78 -11.30 16.63
N ASN A 666 -19.33 -10.16 16.22
CA ASN A 666 -20.71 -10.07 15.74
C ASN A 666 -20.85 -10.57 14.29
N PRO A 667 -22.01 -11.11 13.91
CA PRO A 667 -22.28 -11.50 12.53
C PRO A 667 -22.16 -10.34 11.54
N SER A 668 -21.77 -10.65 10.30
CA SER A 668 -21.51 -9.69 9.23
C SER A 668 -22.06 -10.19 7.90
N ALA A 669 -22.86 -9.36 7.23
CA ALA A 669 -23.48 -9.68 5.95
C ALA A 669 -22.47 -10.14 4.89
N ALA A 670 -21.35 -9.42 4.74
CA ALA A 670 -20.30 -9.80 3.79
C ALA A 670 -19.76 -11.21 4.02
N PHE A 671 -19.59 -11.62 5.28
CA PHE A 671 -19.12 -12.96 5.61
C PHE A 671 -20.22 -14.02 5.43
N GLU A 672 -21.48 -13.72 5.76
CA GLU A 672 -22.58 -14.67 5.50
C GLU A 672 -22.74 -14.94 3.99
N ILE A 673 -22.64 -13.90 3.15
CA ILE A 673 -22.61 -14.05 1.68
C ILE A 673 -21.41 -14.88 1.24
N ALA A 674 -20.21 -14.62 1.78
CA ALA A 674 -19.01 -15.37 1.45
C ALA A 674 -19.12 -16.85 1.85
N LEU A 675 -19.76 -17.16 2.99
CA LEU A 675 -19.97 -18.52 3.47
C LEU A 675 -21.02 -19.29 2.68
N ALA A 676 -22.00 -18.59 2.11
CA ALA A 676 -23.05 -19.17 1.25
C ALA A 676 -22.64 -19.24 -0.23
N GLY A 677 -21.58 -18.56 -0.64
CA GLY A 677 -21.12 -18.48 -2.02
C GLY A 677 -20.46 -19.77 -2.53
N GLU A 678 -20.51 -19.97 -3.85
CA GLU A 678 -19.95 -21.14 -4.53
C GLU A 678 -18.41 -21.10 -4.65
N ARG A 679 -17.81 -19.91 -4.53
CA ARG A 679 -16.36 -19.70 -4.57
C ARG A 679 -15.76 -19.75 -3.17
N ALA A 680 -14.53 -20.29 -3.06
CA ALA A 680 -13.73 -20.18 -1.85
C ALA A 680 -13.21 -18.74 -1.66
N TYR A 681 -13.76 -18.03 -0.67
CA TYR A 681 -13.31 -16.69 -0.27
C TYR A 681 -12.16 -16.72 0.75
N ARG A 682 -11.28 -15.72 0.69
CA ARG A 682 -10.12 -15.52 1.58
C ARG A 682 -9.99 -14.06 2.03
N ALA A 683 -9.09 -13.78 2.97
CA ALA A 683 -8.81 -12.40 3.35
C ALA A 683 -8.30 -11.60 2.15
N GLY A 684 -8.78 -10.36 2.01
CA GLY A 684 -8.53 -9.49 0.87
C GLY A 684 -9.58 -9.58 -0.25
N ASP A 685 -10.46 -10.59 -0.26
CA ASP A 685 -11.56 -10.64 -1.22
C ASP A 685 -12.63 -9.59 -0.92
N GLN A 686 -13.24 -9.08 -1.99
CA GLN A 686 -14.34 -8.13 -1.90
C GLN A 686 -15.68 -8.86 -2.10
N VAL A 687 -16.64 -8.51 -1.26
CA VAL A 687 -18.02 -9.01 -1.33
C VAL A 687 -18.95 -7.82 -1.51
N SER A 688 -19.71 -7.84 -2.60
CA SER A 688 -20.74 -6.84 -2.91
C SER A 688 -22.13 -7.41 -2.64
N TYR A 689 -22.91 -6.75 -1.81
CA TYR A 689 -24.22 -7.23 -1.38
C TYR A 689 -25.22 -6.09 -1.19
N TYR A 690 -26.51 -6.41 -1.21
CA TYR A 690 -27.61 -5.49 -0.90
C TYR A 690 -28.54 -6.11 0.15
N ILE A 691 -29.39 -5.29 0.77
CA ILE A 691 -30.38 -5.74 1.75
C ILE A 691 -31.73 -5.92 1.06
N ALA A 692 -32.28 -7.13 1.16
CA ALA A 692 -33.57 -7.50 0.63
C ALA A 692 -34.66 -7.44 1.71
N GLY A 693 -35.94 -7.47 1.30
CA GLY A 693 -37.09 -7.50 2.20
C GLY A 693 -37.89 -6.20 2.24
N SER A 694 -38.72 -6.01 3.27
CA SER A 694 -39.72 -4.93 3.33
C SER A 694 -39.76 -4.14 4.64
N GLY A 695 -39.00 -4.55 5.66
CA GLY A 695 -38.97 -3.88 6.98
C GLY A 695 -37.83 -2.87 7.10
N LYS A 696 -38.09 -1.67 7.64
CA LYS A 696 -37.06 -0.64 7.86
C LYS A 696 -35.96 -1.06 8.85
N ASP A 697 -36.31 -1.93 9.81
CA ASP A 697 -35.43 -2.42 10.88
C ASP A 697 -34.80 -3.78 10.54
N ALA A 698 -34.67 -4.10 9.24
CA ALA A 698 -34.11 -5.38 8.79
C ALA A 698 -32.67 -5.58 9.29
N VAL A 699 -32.43 -6.75 9.89
CA VAL A 699 -31.10 -7.15 10.33
C VAL A 699 -30.25 -7.49 9.11
N ALA A 700 -29.19 -6.70 8.88
CA ALA A 700 -28.45 -6.72 7.62
C ALA A 700 -27.86 -8.09 7.25
N TYR A 701 -27.28 -8.82 8.20
CA TYR A 701 -26.65 -10.13 7.91
C TYR A 701 -27.67 -11.23 7.63
N GLU A 702 -28.91 -11.10 8.11
CA GLU A 702 -29.99 -12.08 7.87
C GLU A 702 -30.73 -11.82 6.56
N ASN A 703 -30.71 -10.57 6.09
CA ASN A 703 -31.48 -10.10 4.94
C ASN A 703 -30.58 -9.70 3.76
N CYS A 704 -29.30 -10.06 3.77
CA CYS A 704 -28.38 -9.74 2.70
C CYS A 704 -28.49 -10.70 1.51
N ARG A 705 -28.27 -10.19 0.30
CA ARG A 705 -28.14 -10.96 -0.94
C ARG A 705 -26.94 -10.46 -1.74
N PRO A 706 -26.25 -11.33 -2.49
CA PRO A 706 -25.13 -10.89 -3.31
C PRO A 706 -25.67 -9.96 -4.41
N ALA A 707 -24.94 -8.88 -4.71
CA ALA A 707 -25.37 -7.90 -5.71
C ALA A 707 -25.63 -8.53 -7.09
N SER A 708 -24.91 -9.61 -7.41
CA SER A 708 -25.08 -10.40 -8.65
C SER A 708 -26.39 -11.19 -8.72
N ALA A 709 -27.10 -11.41 -7.61
CA ALA A 709 -28.40 -12.06 -7.58
C ALA A 709 -29.58 -11.08 -7.79
N TYR A 710 -29.31 -9.78 -7.88
CA TYR A 710 -30.34 -8.79 -8.11
C TYR A 710 -30.99 -8.97 -9.48
N ASN A 711 -32.33 -9.01 -9.49
CA ASN A 711 -33.12 -9.09 -10.71
C ASN A 711 -33.92 -7.80 -10.89
N PRO A 712 -33.58 -6.93 -11.87
CA PRO A 712 -34.31 -5.67 -12.08
C PRO A 712 -35.78 -5.89 -12.49
N ALA A 713 -36.13 -7.03 -13.07
CA ALA A 713 -37.52 -7.35 -13.43
C ALA A 713 -38.37 -7.81 -12.22
N ARG A 714 -37.71 -8.18 -11.11
CA ARG A 714 -38.36 -8.60 -9.85
C ARG A 714 -37.55 -8.06 -8.67
N PRO A 715 -37.53 -6.73 -8.46
CA PRO A 715 -36.70 -6.12 -7.43
C PRO A 715 -37.20 -6.52 -6.05
N ASP A 716 -36.28 -6.95 -5.20
CA ASP A 716 -36.53 -7.37 -3.82
C ASP A 716 -35.74 -6.53 -2.81
N VAL A 717 -35.16 -5.42 -3.28
CA VAL A 717 -34.39 -4.46 -2.49
C VAL A 717 -35.28 -3.83 -1.41
N ASN A 718 -34.77 -3.76 -0.19
CA ASN A 718 -35.48 -3.21 0.96
C ASN A 718 -35.46 -1.68 0.97
N ILE A 719 -36.31 -1.05 0.17
CA ILE A 719 -36.39 0.41 0.08
C ILE A 719 -36.60 1.09 1.46
N PRO A 720 -37.50 0.62 2.35
CA PRO A 720 -37.65 1.21 3.68
C PRO A 720 -36.35 1.25 4.51
N TYR A 721 -35.53 0.21 4.44
CA TYR A 721 -34.22 0.16 5.09
C TYR A 721 -33.27 1.25 4.57
N TYR A 722 -33.16 1.39 3.24
CA TYR A 722 -32.27 2.39 2.62
C TYR A 722 -32.74 3.84 2.83
N ILE A 723 -34.06 4.06 2.85
CA ILE A 723 -34.67 5.34 3.23
C ILE A 723 -34.32 5.71 4.67
N GLU A 724 -34.40 4.78 5.61
CA GLU A 724 -34.09 5.06 7.01
C GLU A 724 -32.61 5.41 7.20
N LYS A 725 -31.71 4.73 6.47
CA LYS A 725 -30.28 5.11 6.41
C LYS A 725 -30.07 6.53 5.86
N LEU A 726 -30.83 6.93 4.84
CA LEU A 726 -30.77 8.30 4.30
C LEU A 726 -31.23 9.33 5.34
N ARG A 727 -32.35 9.06 6.05
CA ARG A 727 -32.83 9.91 7.15
C ARG A 727 -31.82 10.03 8.28
N HIS A 728 -31.22 8.91 8.68
CA HIS A 728 -30.15 8.89 9.68
C HIS A 728 -28.97 9.78 9.25
N LEU A 729 -28.59 9.73 7.98
CA LEU A 729 -27.54 10.59 7.44
C LEU A 729 -27.95 12.07 7.42
N LYS A 730 -29.18 12.40 6.97
CA LYS A 730 -29.71 13.77 7.02
C LYS A 730 -29.64 14.38 8.42
N ARG A 731 -30.06 13.63 9.46
CA ARG A 731 -30.06 14.11 10.85
C ARG A 731 -28.70 14.59 11.34
N ARG A 732 -27.60 14.10 10.75
CA ARG A 732 -26.24 14.56 11.08
C ARG A 732 -25.94 15.99 10.61
N PHE A 733 -26.72 16.50 9.66
CA PHE A 733 -26.57 17.84 9.09
C PHE A 733 -27.53 18.87 9.67
N ASP A 734 -28.65 18.44 10.27
CA ASP A 734 -29.67 19.33 10.84
C ASP A 734 -29.09 20.47 11.73
N PRO A 735 -28.05 20.27 12.57
CA PRO A 735 -27.47 21.37 13.35
C PRO A 735 -26.82 22.50 12.54
N PHE A 736 -26.55 22.28 11.25
CA PHE A 736 -25.85 23.21 10.36
C PHE A 736 -26.75 23.82 9.29
N LEU A 737 -28.01 23.39 9.23
CA LEU A 737 -28.96 23.90 8.25
C LEU A 737 -29.61 25.19 8.76
N PRO A 738 -30.05 26.08 7.84
CA PRO A 738 -30.89 27.21 8.22
C PRO A 738 -32.09 26.68 9.02
N LYS A 739 -32.35 27.25 10.19
CA LYS A 739 -33.60 26.98 10.89
C LYS A 739 -34.73 27.51 10.03
N GLU A 740 -35.79 26.71 9.84
CA GLU A 740 -37.03 27.28 9.32
C GLU A 740 -37.44 28.41 10.27
N PRO A 741 -37.79 29.61 9.74
CA PRO A 741 -38.35 30.65 10.59
C PRO A 741 -39.56 30.06 11.29
N THR A 742 -39.51 30.04 12.62
CA THR A 742 -40.67 29.63 13.40
C THR A 742 -41.76 30.68 13.19
N LEU A 743 -43.02 30.35 13.48
CA LEU A 743 -44.13 31.33 13.54
C LEU A 743 -43.86 32.50 14.53
N PHE A 744 -42.75 32.46 15.27
CA PHE A 744 -42.33 33.42 16.28
C PHE A 744 -40.97 34.08 15.98
N ASP A 745 -40.34 33.80 14.84
CA ASP A 745 -39.21 34.56 14.27
C ASP A 745 -39.73 35.57 13.25
#